data_AF-A0A8C4IAB3-F1
#
_entry.id   AF-A0A8C4IAB3-F1
#
_cell.length_a   1.000
_cell.length_b   1.000
_cell.length_c   1.000
_cell.angle_alpha   90.00
_cell.angle_beta   90.00
_cell.angle_gamma   90.00
#
_symmetry.space_group_name_H-M   'P 1'
#
loop_
_entity.id
_entity.type
_entity.pdbx_description
1 polymer ?
#
loop_
_entity_poly.entity_id
_entity_poly.type
_entity_poly.pdbx_seq_one_letter_code
_entity_poly.pdbx_strand_id
1 'polypeptide(L)'
;MCCAVHRNAQYSTVYNTSEKTFDKILIANRGEIACRVIKTCKKMGIKTVAVHSDVDSSAVHVKMADEAVCVGPAPTNKSYLNMDAIMDAIRATGAQAVHPGYGFLSENKEFAKRLAAEDVTFIGPDTHAIQAMGDKIESKLIAKAAQVNTIPGFDGVVKTAEEAVKIAQDIGYPVMIKASAGGGGKGMRISWNDEETREGFRFSSQEAASSFGDDRLLIEKYIDNPRHIEIQVLADKHGNALWLNERECSIQRRNQKVVEEAPSTFLDPTTRRAMGEQAVQLAKAVQYSSAGTVEFLVDSNRNFYFLEMNTRLQVEHPITECITGLDLVEQMIRVAKGYQLKHKQEDIPINGWAIESRVYAEDPYKSFGLPSIGRLSQYQEPINLSKVRVDSGIQEGSDISIYYDPMISKLVTYGATRAEALARMEDALDNYVIRGVTHNIPLLREIITHPRFISGDISTNFLPEVYPDGFKGHQLEADKRRELLASAAALYITTQLRSQKVLGSLRVPSSPIECNHWELCVELGEGHHSMEVTKSGNVYTVEVDGGKVEVSGQWNLASPLLPLTINGTDRMLQCLSRDASGRIVLQYLGTSFKLRVLSKLAAELNSYMPEKVPEDTSSILRSPMPGTVVAVSVKPGDTVAEGQEICVIEAMKMQNSLTAVRQAKVKNVHCKPGETVGEGDLLVELE
;
A
#
# COMPACT_ATOMS: atom_id res chain seq x y z
N MET A 1 -22.36 -38.07 18.42
CA MET A 1 -20.98 -38.39 18.85
C MET A 1 -20.09 -37.25 18.40
N CYS A 2 -19.24 -36.79 19.31
CA CYS A 2 -18.49 -35.54 19.40
C CYS A 2 -18.03 -34.78 18.15
N CYS A 3 -18.13 -33.45 18.29
CA CYS A 3 -17.32 -32.39 17.70
C CYS A 3 -15.87 -32.79 17.40
N ALA A 4 -15.43 -32.53 16.17
CA ALA A 4 -14.02 -32.25 15.86
C ALA A 4 -13.87 -30.73 15.73
N VAL A 5 -13.33 -30.15 16.80
CA VAL A 5 -12.92 -28.75 16.92
C VAL A 5 -11.91 -28.42 15.82
N HIS A 6 -12.25 -27.47 14.96
CA HIS A 6 -11.26 -26.72 14.19
C HIS A 6 -10.34 -25.98 15.18
N ARG A 7 -9.19 -26.56 15.53
CA ARG A 7 -8.09 -25.87 16.24
C ARG A 7 -7.31 -25.08 15.19
N ASN A 8 -7.51 -23.77 15.14
CA ASN A 8 -6.85 -22.72 15.92
C ASN A 8 -5.58 -22.21 15.22
N ALA A 9 -5.65 -20.93 14.85
CA ALA A 9 -4.55 -20.12 14.36
C ALA A 9 -3.31 -20.30 15.24
N GLN A 10 -2.16 -20.58 14.62
CA GLN A 10 -0.84 -20.69 15.28
C GLN A 10 -0.32 -19.35 15.87
N TYR A 11 -1.19 -18.36 16.06
CA TYR A 11 -0.85 -16.98 16.46
C TYR A 11 -1.79 -16.43 17.54
N SER A 12 -2.56 -17.27 18.24
CA SER A 12 -3.26 -16.76 19.42
C SER A 12 -2.24 -16.66 20.56
N THR A 13 -1.77 -15.45 20.86
CA THR A 13 -1.32 -15.17 22.22
C THR A 13 -2.41 -15.65 23.17
N VAL A 14 -2.04 -16.49 24.13
CA VAL A 14 -2.99 -16.95 25.15
C VAL A 14 -3.22 -15.77 26.09
N TYR A 15 -4.32 -15.05 25.89
CA TYR A 15 -4.69 -13.91 26.72
C TYR A 15 -4.95 -14.38 28.15
N ASN A 16 -4.23 -13.77 29.10
CA ASN A 16 -4.46 -14.06 30.51
C ASN A 16 -5.70 -13.29 31.00
N THR A 17 -6.84 -13.97 31.09
CA THR A 17 -8.10 -13.36 31.54
C THR A 17 -8.10 -12.90 33.01
N SER A 18 -7.08 -13.27 33.79
CA SER A 18 -6.91 -12.81 35.17
C SER A 18 -6.08 -11.51 35.30
N GLU A 19 -5.42 -11.09 34.22
CA GLU A 19 -4.65 -9.84 34.17
C GLU A 19 -5.63 -8.65 34.08
N LYS A 20 -5.51 -7.66 34.97
CA LYS A 20 -6.42 -6.50 34.98
C LYS A 20 -6.16 -5.65 33.74
N THR A 21 -7.19 -5.40 32.95
CA THR A 21 -7.10 -4.56 31.74
C THR A 21 -7.68 -3.17 31.98
N PHE A 22 -7.75 -2.34 30.94
CA PHE A 22 -8.62 -1.17 30.92
C PHE A 22 -10.06 -1.62 30.67
N ASP A 23 -11.04 -0.94 31.26
CA ASP A 23 -12.44 -1.27 31.02
C ASP A 23 -12.89 -0.77 29.65
N LYS A 24 -12.36 0.39 29.22
CA LYS A 24 -12.72 1.06 27.97
C LYS A 24 -11.52 1.82 27.37
N ILE A 25 -11.26 1.57 26.09
CA ILE A 25 -10.22 2.25 25.30
C ILE A 25 -10.87 3.00 24.14
N LEU A 26 -10.49 4.25 23.94
CA LEU A 26 -10.81 5.02 22.74
C LEU A 26 -9.71 4.85 21.69
N ILE A 27 -10.11 4.65 20.44
CA ILE A 27 -9.22 4.51 19.31
C ILE A 27 -9.23 5.83 18.54
N ALA A 28 -8.17 6.62 18.66
CA ALA A 28 -8.03 7.93 18.02
C ALA A 28 -7.49 7.80 16.58
N ASN A 29 -8.14 6.94 15.79
CA ASN A 29 -7.76 6.65 14.40
C ASN A 29 -8.97 6.10 13.62
N ARG A 30 -8.76 5.78 12.34
CA ARG A 30 -9.77 5.25 11.40
C ARG A 30 -9.22 4.07 10.59
N GLY A 31 -10.05 3.55 9.69
CA GLY A 31 -9.61 2.59 8.67
C GLY A 31 -9.09 1.29 9.27
N GLU A 32 -8.14 0.65 8.57
CA GLU A 32 -7.67 -0.70 8.94
C GLU A 32 -7.07 -0.74 10.34
N ILE A 33 -6.30 0.28 10.73
CA ILE A 33 -5.64 0.30 12.03
C ILE A 33 -6.61 0.40 13.19
N ALA A 34 -7.72 1.14 13.01
CA ALA A 34 -8.75 1.17 14.03
C ALA A 34 -9.41 -0.21 14.19
N CYS A 35 -9.70 -0.88 13.07
CA CYS A 35 -10.20 -2.26 13.07
C CYS A 35 -9.20 -3.23 13.73
N ARG A 36 -7.89 -3.10 13.42
CA ARG A 36 -6.80 -3.89 13.99
C ARG A 36 -6.71 -3.76 15.51
N VAL A 37 -6.83 -2.54 16.04
CA VAL A 37 -6.80 -2.29 17.49
C VAL A 37 -8.07 -2.81 18.16
N ILE A 38 -9.25 -2.52 17.60
CA ILE A 38 -10.54 -2.98 18.12
C ILE A 38 -10.58 -4.52 18.19
N LYS A 39 -10.06 -5.23 17.18
CA LYS A 39 -9.96 -6.70 17.18
C LYS A 39 -9.19 -7.21 18.40
N THR A 40 -8.06 -6.59 18.76
CA THR A 40 -7.28 -6.99 19.95
C THR A 40 -8.01 -6.62 21.25
N CYS A 41 -8.55 -5.40 21.35
CA CYS A 41 -9.32 -4.99 22.53
C CYS A 41 -10.48 -5.96 22.82
N LYS A 42 -11.24 -6.37 21.79
CA LYS A 42 -12.34 -7.34 21.94
C LYS A 42 -11.85 -8.71 22.40
N LYS A 43 -10.73 -9.21 21.86
CA LYS A 43 -10.12 -10.47 22.33
C LYS A 43 -9.69 -10.40 23.80
N MET A 44 -9.27 -9.22 24.26
CA MET A 44 -8.90 -8.94 25.65
C MET A 44 -10.11 -8.60 26.54
N GLY A 45 -11.34 -8.57 26.02
CA GLY A 45 -12.54 -8.23 26.78
C GLY A 45 -12.67 -6.73 27.13
N ILE A 46 -11.98 -5.85 26.41
CA ILE A 46 -11.96 -4.40 26.65
C ILE A 46 -13.02 -3.72 25.77
N LYS A 47 -13.84 -2.83 26.34
CA LYS A 47 -14.80 -2.03 25.57
C LYS A 47 -14.09 -1.02 24.69
N THR A 48 -14.65 -0.75 23.53
CA THR A 48 -14.03 0.07 22.49
C THR A 48 -14.88 1.26 22.10
N VAL A 49 -14.23 2.42 21.97
CA VAL A 49 -14.84 3.64 21.42
C VAL A 49 -14.13 4.01 20.12
N ALA A 50 -14.85 4.12 19.02
CA ALA A 50 -14.33 4.67 17.77
C ALA A 50 -14.64 6.16 17.66
N VAL A 51 -13.68 6.95 17.19
CA VAL A 51 -13.97 8.30 16.68
C VAL A 51 -14.16 8.27 15.16
N HIS A 52 -15.03 9.14 14.64
CA HIS A 52 -15.24 9.24 13.20
C HIS A 52 -15.53 10.66 12.74
N SER A 53 -15.24 10.94 11.46
CA SER A 53 -15.78 12.11 10.77
C SER A 53 -17.22 11.86 10.32
N ASP A 54 -17.91 12.89 9.85
CA ASP A 54 -19.24 12.76 9.24
C ASP A 54 -19.30 11.73 8.10
N VAL A 55 -18.33 11.76 7.19
CA VAL A 55 -18.23 10.83 6.04
C VAL A 55 -17.85 9.40 6.44
N ASP A 56 -17.20 9.21 7.60
CA ASP A 56 -16.83 7.88 8.12
C ASP A 56 -17.92 7.26 9.01
N SER A 57 -19.09 7.88 9.14
CA SER A 57 -20.19 7.39 10.01
C SER A 57 -20.64 5.96 9.72
N SER A 58 -20.43 5.46 8.50
CA SER A 58 -20.73 4.07 8.12
C SER A 58 -19.49 3.18 7.94
N ALA A 59 -18.31 3.66 8.32
CA ALA A 59 -17.05 2.93 8.19
C ALA A 59 -17.02 1.65 9.03
N VAL A 60 -16.16 0.70 8.66
CA VAL A 60 -16.09 -0.62 9.30
C VAL A 60 -15.69 -0.51 10.78
N HIS A 61 -14.72 0.36 11.11
CA HIS A 61 -14.28 0.53 12.49
C HIS A 61 -15.37 1.10 13.41
N VAL A 62 -16.24 1.96 12.88
CA VAL A 62 -17.42 2.50 13.61
C VAL A 62 -18.40 1.38 13.95
N LYS A 63 -18.73 0.53 12.97
CA LYS A 63 -19.61 -0.63 13.17
C LYS A 63 -19.00 -1.69 14.09
N MET A 64 -17.67 -1.76 14.14
CA MET A 64 -16.95 -2.70 14.99
C MET A 64 -16.86 -2.25 16.44
N ALA A 65 -16.84 -0.96 16.76
CA ALA A 65 -16.71 -0.48 18.13
C ALA A 65 -18.00 -0.68 18.95
N ASP A 66 -17.88 -0.67 20.28
CA ASP A 66 -19.04 -0.75 21.18
C ASP A 66 -19.77 0.60 21.28
N GLU A 67 -19.02 1.70 21.17
CA GLU A 67 -19.51 3.08 21.12
C GLU A 67 -18.79 3.83 20.00
N ALA A 68 -19.43 4.85 19.43
CA ALA A 68 -18.84 5.71 18.42
C ALA A 68 -19.22 7.17 18.61
N VAL A 69 -18.27 8.07 18.35
CA VAL A 69 -18.46 9.52 18.50
C VAL A 69 -17.98 10.26 17.25
N CYS A 70 -18.84 11.13 16.72
CA CYS A 70 -18.47 12.03 15.63
C CYS A 70 -17.60 13.17 16.16
N VAL A 71 -16.41 13.37 15.59
CA VAL A 71 -15.43 14.38 16.02
C VAL A 71 -15.26 15.53 15.04
N GLY A 72 -16.06 15.57 13.96
CA GLY A 72 -16.08 16.69 13.02
C GLY A 72 -16.32 16.30 11.57
N PRO A 73 -16.12 17.24 10.63
CA PRO A 73 -16.33 17.00 9.21
C PRO A 73 -15.17 16.22 8.56
N ALA A 74 -15.34 15.86 7.29
CA ALA A 74 -14.42 15.02 6.52
C ALA A 74 -12.92 15.38 6.61
N PRO A 75 -12.49 16.65 6.46
CA PRO A 75 -11.08 17.01 6.48
C PRO A 75 -10.41 16.65 7.81
N THR A 76 -9.25 15.98 7.75
CA THR A 76 -8.58 15.43 8.93
C THR A 76 -8.19 16.49 9.95
N ASN A 77 -7.84 17.70 9.51
CA ASN A 77 -7.50 18.83 10.39
C ASN A 77 -8.70 19.33 11.22
N LYS A 78 -9.93 19.02 10.81
CA LYS A 78 -11.17 19.39 11.51
C LYS A 78 -11.81 18.22 12.26
N SER A 79 -11.30 17.00 12.10
CA SER A 79 -11.80 15.77 12.73
C SER A 79 -10.70 15.00 13.45
N TYR A 80 -9.99 14.10 12.78
CA TYR A 80 -9.01 13.18 13.40
C TYR A 80 -7.77 13.85 14.01
N LEU A 81 -7.50 15.11 13.66
CA LEU A 81 -6.46 15.95 14.27
C LEU A 81 -7.04 16.99 15.24
N ASN A 82 -8.36 17.04 15.41
CA ASN A 82 -9.03 17.96 16.32
C ASN A 82 -8.94 17.41 17.75
N MET A 83 -7.89 17.81 18.47
CA MET A 83 -7.65 17.35 19.84
C MET A 83 -8.82 17.70 20.77
N ASP A 84 -9.41 18.89 20.64
CA ASP A 84 -10.49 19.33 21.54
C ASP A 84 -11.72 18.42 21.41
N ALA A 85 -12.13 18.13 20.17
CA ALA A 85 -13.24 17.21 19.91
C ALA A 85 -12.96 15.78 20.41
N ILE A 86 -11.71 15.31 20.30
CA ILE A 86 -11.31 13.98 20.79
C ILE A 86 -11.30 13.96 22.33
N MET A 87 -10.80 15.01 22.99
CA MET A 87 -10.85 15.13 24.45
C MET A 87 -12.30 15.15 24.95
N ASP A 88 -13.21 15.86 24.28
CA ASP A 88 -14.64 15.84 24.60
C ASP A 88 -15.25 14.44 24.44
N ALA A 89 -14.88 13.71 23.39
CA ALA A 89 -15.31 12.32 23.19
C ALA A 89 -14.82 11.39 24.30
N ILE A 90 -13.58 11.58 24.78
CA ILE A 90 -13.00 10.81 25.89
C ILE A 90 -13.80 11.06 27.18
N ARG A 91 -14.06 12.32 27.51
CA ARG A 91 -14.86 12.70 28.70
C ARG A 91 -16.28 12.15 28.63
N ALA A 92 -16.94 12.25 27.47
CA ALA A 92 -18.32 11.80 27.29
C ALA A 92 -18.46 10.28 27.40
N THR A 93 -17.46 9.52 26.96
CA THR A 93 -17.51 8.05 26.94
C THR A 93 -16.86 7.41 28.17
N GLY A 94 -16.04 8.15 28.92
CA GLY A 94 -15.29 7.64 30.06
C GLY A 94 -14.19 6.66 29.68
N ALA A 95 -13.57 6.84 28.51
CA ALA A 95 -12.43 6.02 28.10
C ALA A 95 -11.23 6.25 29.04
N GLN A 96 -10.62 5.17 29.52
CA GLN A 96 -9.51 5.22 30.47
C GLN A 96 -8.14 5.33 29.78
N ALA A 97 -8.09 4.97 28.50
CA ALA A 97 -6.89 5.02 27.71
C ALA A 97 -7.21 5.29 26.24
N VAL A 98 -6.25 5.85 25.51
CA VAL A 98 -6.35 6.14 24.08
C VAL A 98 -5.27 5.39 23.33
N HIS A 99 -5.68 4.61 22.33
CA HIS A 99 -4.77 4.04 21.35
C HIS A 99 -4.76 4.92 20.09
N PRO A 100 -3.64 5.58 19.75
CA PRO A 100 -3.59 6.48 18.60
C PRO A 100 -3.41 5.73 17.26
N GLY A 101 -3.01 4.46 17.28
CA GLY A 101 -2.66 3.73 16.06
C GLY A 101 -1.35 4.29 15.49
N TYR A 102 -1.38 4.67 14.23
CA TYR A 102 -0.26 5.32 13.54
C TYR A 102 -0.74 6.53 12.73
N GLY A 103 0.15 7.49 12.46
CA GLY A 103 -0.23 8.77 11.88
C GLY A 103 -1.17 9.56 12.80
N PHE A 104 -1.78 10.61 12.27
CA PHE A 104 -2.62 11.53 13.04
C PHE A 104 -1.92 12.05 14.30
N LEU A 105 -2.42 11.69 15.49
CA LEU A 105 -1.94 12.17 16.79
C LEU A 105 -0.97 11.19 17.46
N SER A 106 -0.55 10.11 16.79
CA SER A 106 0.32 9.07 17.38
C SER A 106 1.69 9.56 17.82
N GLU A 107 2.18 10.64 17.20
CA GLU A 107 3.50 11.22 17.48
C GLU A 107 3.34 12.69 17.93
N ASN A 108 2.17 13.05 18.45
CA ASN A 108 1.89 14.41 18.90
C ASN A 108 2.05 14.54 20.42
N LYS A 109 3.13 15.21 20.84
CA LYS A 109 3.45 15.41 22.26
C LYS A 109 2.40 16.18 23.04
N GLU A 110 1.74 17.15 22.41
CA GLU A 110 0.73 17.98 23.07
C GLU A 110 -0.53 17.15 23.36
N PHE A 111 -0.92 16.27 22.44
CA PHE A 111 -2.03 15.35 22.67
C PHE A 111 -1.75 14.39 23.84
N ALA A 112 -0.59 13.74 23.85
CA ALA A 112 -0.20 12.85 24.96
C ALA A 112 -0.15 13.59 26.31
N LYS A 113 0.30 14.85 26.33
CA LYS A 113 0.29 15.70 27.52
C LYS A 113 -1.13 16.03 28.01
N ARG A 114 -2.06 16.35 27.09
CA ARG A 114 -3.47 16.65 27.42
C ARG A 114 -4.18 15.43 28.00
N LEU A 115 -3.93 14.24 27.46
CA LEU A 115 -4.46 12.99 28.01
C LEU A 115 -3.99 12.75 29.44
N ALA A 116 -2.69 12.92 29.70
CA ALA A 116 -2.13 12.76 31.04
C ALA A 116 -2.71 13.76 32.05
N ALA A 117 -3.08 14.98 31.61
CA ALA A 117 -3.72 15.98 32.47
C ALA A 117 -5.16 15.60 32.91
N GLU A 118 -5.77 14.61 32.26
CA GLU A 118 -7.10 14.07 32.59
C GLU A 118 -7.05 12.63 33.09
N ASP A 119 -5.88 12.15 33.52
CA ASP A 119 -5.65 10.77 33.97
C ASP A 119 -6.02 9.69 32.91
N VAL A 120 -5.93 10.05 31.63
CA VAL A 120 -6.18 9.14 30.51
C VAL A 120 -4.84 8.62 29.98
N THR A 121 -4.67 7.30 29.97
CA THR A 121 -3.41 6.71 29.53
C THR A 121 -3.24 6.78 28.01
N PHE A 122 -2.17 7.39 27.55
CA PHE A 122 -1.73 7.28 26.15
C PHE A 122 -1.06 5.92 25.92
N ILE A 123 -1.60 5.10 25.02
CA ILE A 123 -1.04 3.78 24.67
C ILE A 123 0.02 3.98 23.58
N GLY A 124 1.22 4.36 24.03
CA GLY A 124 2.35 4.73 23.19
C GLY A 124 3.57 5.09 24.06
N PRO A 125 4.62 5.65 23.47
CA PRO A 125 5.76 6.17 24.21
C PRO A 125 5.40 7.44 24.99
N ASP A 126 6.19 7.74 26.02
CA ASP A 126 6.04 8.96 26.81
C ASP A 126 6.41 10.23 26.01
N THR A 127 5.91 11.38 26.45
CA THR A 127 6.08 12.68 25.77
C THR A 127 7.54 13.06 25.51
N HIS A 128 8.44 12.70 26.42
CA HIS A 128 9.88 12.92 26.26
C HIS A 128 10.43 12.18 25.03
N ALA A 129 10.13 10.89 24.89
CA ALA A 129 10.60 10.07 23.78
C ALA A 129 10.04 10.55 22.43
N ILE A 130 8.75 10.92 22.39
CA ILE A 130 8.12 11.49 21.18
C ILE A 130 8.84 12.78 20.74
N GLN A 131 9.16 13.66 21.70
CA GLN A 131 9.86 14.90 21.38
C GLN A 131 11.30 14.63 20.94
N ALA A 132 12.04 13.82 21.70
CA ALA A 132 13.45 13.55 21.47
C ALA A 132 13.71 12.95 20.08
N MET A 133 12.80 12.12 19.58
CA MET A 133 12.93 11.47 18.27
C MET A 133 12.27 12.25 17.12
N GLY A 134 11.44 13.26 17.42
CA GLY A 134 10.73 14.04 16.40
C GLY A 134 11.56 15.11 15.69
N ASP A 135 12.66 15.57 16.29
CA ASP A 135 13.64 16.47 15.66
C ASP A 135 14.84 15.64 15.18
N LYS A 136 15.18 15.71 13.88
CA LYS A 136 16.24 14.89 13.28
C LYS A 136 17.64 15.20 13.82
N ILE A 137 17.89 16.44 14.24
CA ILE A 137 19.17 16.84 14.80
C ILE A 137 19.28 16.29 16.22
N GLU A 138 18.24 16.50 17.04
CA GLU A 138 18.19 15.98 18.41
C GLU A 138 18.30 14.46 18.43
N SER A 139 17.55 13.77 17.56
CA SER A 139 17.57 12.31 17.48
C SER A 139 18.92 11.75 17.05
N LYS A 140 19.61 12.40 16.11
CA LYS A 140 20.96 12.01 15.68
C LYS A 140 21.99 12.20 16.80
N LEU A 141 21.91 13.29 17.56
CA LEU A 141 22.80 13.53 18.70
C LEU A 141 22.60 12.47 19.78
N ILE A 142 21.36 12.11 20.08
CA ILE A 142 21.03 11.05 21.02
C ILE A 142 21.53 9.69 20.52
N ALA A 143 21.30 9.37 19.24
CA ALA A 143 21.78 8.13 18.63
C ALA A 143 23.31 8.01 18.73
N LYS A 144 24.04 9.09 18.42
CA LYS A 144 25.50 9.15 18.55
C LYS A 144 25.96 8.99 19.99
N ALA A 145 25.30 9.65 20.94
CA ALA A 145 25.58 9.51 22.37
C ALA A 145 25.29 8.09 22.89
N ALA A 146 24.28 7.43 22.32
CA ALA A 146 23.92 6.04 22.58
C ALA A 146 24.81 5.02 21.82
N GLN A 147 25.85 5.47 21.13
CA GLN A 147 26.77 4.64 20.33
C GLN A 147 26.09 3.86 19.20
N VAL A 148 24.98 4.40 18.67
CA VAL A 148 24.32 3.89 17.48
C VAL A 148 25.06 4.40 16.25
N ASN A 149 25.25 3.54 15.25
CA ASN A 149 25.86 3.91 13.99
C ASN A 149 25.02 4.98 13.30
N THR A 150 25.55 6.17 13.05
CA THR A 150 24.85 7.26 12.34
C THR A 150 25.46 7.49 10.96
N ILE A 151 24.65 7.98 10.02
CA ILE A 151 25.15 8.35 8.69
C ILE A 151 26.22 9.46 8.83
N PRO A 152 27.41 9.31 8.21
CA PRO A 152 28.41 10.36 8.16
C PRO A 152 27.79 11.65 7.62
N GLY A 153 27.94 12.76 8.33
CA GLY A 153 27.31 14.01 7.94
C GLY A 153 27.68 15.14 8.89
N PHE A 154 27.12 16.31 8.62
CA PHE A 154 27.29 17.47 9.48
C PHE A 154 26.31 17.41 10.67
N ASP A 155 26.85 17.50 11.88
CA ASP A 155 26.08 17.40 13.13
C ASP A 155 25.46 18.75 13.56
N GLY A 156 25.18 19.65 12.61
CA GLY A 156 24.68 21.00 12.86
C GLY A 156 23.72 21.49 11.79
N VAL A 157 23.20 22.71 11.99
CA VAL A 157 22.33 23.39 11.02
C VAL A 157 23.16 24.12 9.98
N VAL A 158 22.92 23.84 8.70
CA VAL A 158 23.55 24.54 7.58
C VAL A 158 22.81 25.86 7.32
N LYS A 159 23.53 26.99 7.33
CA LYS A 159 22.91 28.34 7.26
C LYS A 159 22.92 28.94 5.86
N THR A 160 23.87 28.56 5.02
CA THR A 160 24.05 29.15 3.69
C THR A 160 24.39 28.11 2.63
N ALA A 161 24.12 28.43 1.36
CA ALA A 161 24.45 27.55 0.23
C ALA A 161 25.98 27.32 0.09
N GLU A 162 26.82 28.30 0.40
CA GLU A 162 28.28 28.11 0.35
C GLU A 162 28.81 27.26 1.52
N GLU A 163 28.20 27.38 2.70
CA GLU A 163 28.46 26.45 3.80
C GLU A 163 28.03 25.02 3.44
N ALA A 164 26.89 24.88 2.74
CA ALA A 164 26.42 23.59 2.25
C ALA A 164 27.43 22.92 1.31
N VAL A 165 27.99 23.68 0.36
CA VAL A 165 29.01 23.18 -0.58
C VAL A 165 30.28 22.76 0.17
N LYS A 166 30.77 23.58 1.11
CA LYS A 166 31.95 23.24 1.89
C LYS A 166 31.77 21.94 2.68
N ILE A 167 30.62 21.80 3.34
CA ILE A 167 30.26 20.58 4.07
C ILE A 167 30.15 19.38 3.12
N ALA A 168 29.55 19.56 1.95
CA ALA A 168 29.41 18.50 0.96
C ALA A 168 30.77 18.03 0.42
N GLN A 169 31.71 18.94 0.21
CA GLN A 169 33.10 18.62 -0.16
C GLN A 169 33.83 17.87 0.95
N ASP A 170 33.65 18.26 2.21
CA ASP A 170 34.26 17.61 3.37
C ASP A 170 33.72 16.17 3.58
N ILE A 171 32.41 15.95 3.36
CA ILE A 171 31.78 14.62 3.40
C ILE A 171 32.14 13.79 2.15
N GLY A 172 32.31 14.45 1.02
CA GLY A 172 32.47 13.87 -0.31
C GLY A 172 31.15 13.51 -0.99
N TYR A 173 31.04 13.82 -2.28
CA TYR A 173 29.85 13.52 -3.09
C TYR A 173 29.64 12.01 -3.37
N PRO A 174 28.41 11.57 -3.69
CA PRO A 174 27.15 12.33 -3.55
C PRO A 174 26.75 12.56 -2.08
N VAL A 175 25.97 13.62 -1.84
CA VAL A 175 25.40 13.96 -0.53
C VAL A 175 23.89 14.13 -0.62
N MET A 176 23.22 13.98 0.52
CA MET A 176 21.78 14.19 0.68
C MET A 176 21.54 15.42 1.57
N ILE A 177 20.77 16.38 1.05
CA ILE A 177 20.26 17.53 1.78
C ILE A 177 18.88 17.17 2.31
N LYS A 178 18.65 17.32 3.61
CA LYS A 178 17.36 17.02 4.25
C LYS A 178 16.89 18.18 5.14
N ALA A 179 15.58 18.36 5.25
CA ALA A 179 14.99 19.25 6.25
C ALA A 179 15.05 18.63 7.65
N SER A 180 15.33 19.46 8.66
CA SER A 180 15.39 19.09 10.09
C SER A 180 14.02 18.67 10.63
N ALA A 181 12.97 19.35 10.19
CA ALA A 181 11.58 19.04 10.51
C ALA A 181 10.91 18.30 9.34
N GLY A 182 9.92 17.47 9.66
CA GLY A 182 9.08 16.78 8.69
C GLY A 182 9.53 15.35 8.35
N GLY A 183 8.57 14.53 7.94
CA GLY A 183 8.75 13.13 7.54
C GLY A 183 8.31 12.84 6.10
N GLY A 184 8.52 11.61 5.63
CA GLY A 184 8.01 11.14 4.33
C GLY A 184 8.77 11.68 3.10
N GLY A 185 10.05 12.05 3.25
CA GLY A 185 10.90 12.43 2.12
C GLY A 185 10.73 13.84 1.55
N LYS A 186 9.81 14.65 2.10
CA LYS A 186 9.62 16.06 1.69
C LYS A 186 10.84 16.91 2.08
N GLY A 187 11.28 17.79 1.19
CA GLY A 187 12.49 18.60 1.37
C GLY A 187 13.82 17.83 1.28
N MET A 188 13.81 16.57 0.83
CA MET A 188 15.02 15.77 0.62
C MET A 188 15.51 15.83 -0.83
N ARG A 189 16.80 16.11 -1.03
CA ARG A 189 17.42 16.21 -2.36
C ARG A 189 18.81 15.60 -2.37
N ILE A 190 19.14 14.88 -3.43
CA ILE A 190 20.48 14.33 -3.67
C ILE A 190 21.25 15.35 -4.50
N SER A 191 22.51 15.57 -4.14
CA SER A 191 23.44 16.42 -4.90
C SER A 191 24.71 15.63 -5.22
N TRP A 192 25.09 15.67 -6.50
CA TRP A 192 26.26 14.98 -7.05
C TRP A 192 27.47 15.89 -7.22
N ASN A 193 27.26 17.21 -7.15
CA ASN A 193 28.29 18.23 -7.34
C ASN A 193 27.93 19.55 -6.64
N ASP A 194 28.87 20.50 -6.65
CA ASP A 194 28.72 21.81 -5.99
C ASP A 194 27.55 22.64 -6.52
N GLU A 195 27.24 22.60 -7.82
CA GLU A 195 26.15 23.37 -8.41
C GLU A 195 24.80 22.84 -7.93
N GLU A 196 24.61 21.52 -8.00
CA GLU A 196 23.44 20.84 -7.46
C GLU A 196 23.27 21.04 -5.95
N THR A 197 24.37 21.15 -5.17
CA THR A 197 24.28 21.44 -3.74
C THR A 197 23.78 22.85 -3.46
N ARG A 198 24.22 23.85 -4.24
CA ARG A 198 23.70 25.23 -4.10
C ARG A 198 22.22 25.30 -4.41
N GLU A 199 21.81 24.69 -5.51
CA GLU A 199 20.41 24.66 -5.92
C GLU A 199 19.56 23.84 -4.93
N GLY A 200 20.05 22.66 -4.56
CA GLY A 200 19.40 21.76 -3.61
C GLY A 200 19.16 22.41 -2.26
N PHE A 201 20.15 23.13 -1.71
CA PHE A 201 20.00 23.88 -0.46
C PHE A 201 18.91 24.94 -0.57
N ARG A 202 18.93 25.74 -1.65
CA ARG A 202 17.93 26.80 -1.87
C ARG A 202 16.52 26.23 -1.94
N PHE A 203 16.32 25.19 -2.75
CA PHE A 203 15.00 24.58 -2.94
C PHE A 203 14.51 23.85 -1.68
N SER A 204 15.37 23.05 -1.03
CA SER A 204 15.00 22.35 0.20
C SER A 204 14.66 23.31 1.34
N SER A 205 15.33 24.46 1.45
CA SER A 205 15.05 25.45 2.49
C SER A 205 13.68 26.12 2.29
N GLN A 206 13.36 26.50 1.04
CA GLN A 206 12.04 27.05 0.70
C GLN A 206 10.91 26.04 0.91
N GLU A 207 11.14 24.79 0.53
CA GLU A 207 10.19 23.70 0.71
C GLU A 207 9.95 23.40 2.20
N ALA A 208 11.02 23.38 3.00
CA ALA A 208 10.95 23.15 4.44
C ALA A 208 10.22 24.29 5.17
N ALA A 209 10.54 25.54 4.84
CA ALA A 209 9.88 26.72 5.41
C ALA A 209 8.38 26.76 5.08
N SER A 210 8.01 26.47 3.84
CA SER A 210 6.60 26.47 3.40
C SER A 210 5.80 25.28 3.95
N SER A 211 6.42 24.11 4.08
CA SER A 211 5.74 22.88 4.51
C SER A 211 5.68 22.68 6.03
N PHE A 212 6.73 23.12 6.74
CA PHE A 212 6.93 22.79 8.15
C PHE A 212 7.16 24.00 9.05
N GLY A 213 7.31 25.21 8.47
CA GLY A 213 7.63 26.42 9.24
C GLY A 213 9.02 26.41 9.87
N ASP A 214 9.90 25.51 9.42
CA ASP A 214 11.27 25.32 9.90
C ASP A 214 12.20 25.19 8.68
N ASP A 215 13.15 26.10 8.54
CA ASP A 215 14.06 26.20 7.40
C ASP A 215 15.43 25.55 7.67
N ARG A 216 15.61 24.92 8.84
CA ARG A 216 16.87 24.26 9.22
C ARG A 216 17.10 23.03 8.33
N LEU A 217 18.27 22.98 7.69
CA LEU A 217 18.70 21.86 6.85
C LEU A 217 19.91 21.14 7.43
N LEU A 218 20.02 19.85 7.11
CA LEU A 218 21.13 18.96 7.42
C LEU A 218 21.67 18.30 6.14
N ILE A 219 22.99 18.04 6.11
CA ILE A 219 23.68 17.41 4.98
C ILE A 219 24.35 16.13 5.46
N GLU A 220 24.05 15.04 4.77
CA GLU A 220 24.53 13.70 5.10
C GLU A 220 25.10 13.02 3.86
N LYS A 221 25.96 12.03 4.07
CA LYS A 221 26.45 11.20 2.98
C LYS A 221 25.27 10.48 2.32
N TYR A 222 25.20 10.53 1.00
CA TYR A 222 24.27 9.69 0.26
C TYR A 222 24.83 8.27 0.20
N ILE A 223 24.06 7.31 0.71
CA ILE A 223 24.36 5.89 0.55
C ILE A 223 23.72 5.44 -0.76
N ASP A 224 24.55 4.99 -1.70
CA ASP A 224 24.09 4.52 -3.00
C ASP A 224 23.48 3.11 -2.88
N ASN A 225 22.35 2.90 -3.56
CA ASN A 225 21.54 1.67 -3.54
C ASN A 225 21.29 1.08 -2.14
N PRO A 226 20.81 1.86 -1.17
CA PRO A 226 20.63 1.37 0.19
C PRO A 226 19.42 0.46 0.27
N ARG A 227 19.49 -0.49 1.21
CA ARG A 227 18.33 -1.24 1.71
C ARG A 227 17.75 -0.53 2.91
N HIS A 228 16.43 -0.41 2.92
CA HIS A 228 15.72 0.14 4.07
C HIS A 228 15.36 -1.03 4.99
N ILE A 229 16.08 -1.18 6.10
CA ILE A 229 15.87 -2.25 7.06
C ILE A 229 15.62 -1.64 8.44
N GLU A 230 14.55 -2.08 9.09
CA GLU A 230 14.08 -1.49 10.33
C GLU A 230 13.91 -2.53 11.43
N ILE A 231 14.15 -2.14 12.68
CA ILE A 231 14.05 -3.01 13.85
C ILE A 231 12.81 -2.65 14.64
N GLN A 232 11.94 -3.64 14.86
CA GLN A 232 10.85 -3.51 15.81
C GLN A 232 11.41 -3.51 17.23
N VAL A 233 11.15 -2.47 18.01
CA VAL A 233 11.45 -2.46 19.44
C VAL A 233 10.17 -2.51 20.26
N LEU A 234 10.25 -3.13 21.42
CA LEU A 234 9.19 -3.18 22.42
C LEU A 234 9.81 -2.96 23.80
N ALA A 235 9.34 -1.93 24.50
CA ALA A 235 9.87 -1.56 25.81
C ALA A 235 8.74 -1.36 26.83
N ASP A 236 9.04 -1.56 28.12
CA ASP A 236 8.12 -1.31 29.22
C ASP A 236 8.55 -0.11 30.09
N LYS A 237 7.66 0.29 31.00
CA LYS A 237 7.92 1.39 31.95
C LYS A 237 8.89 1.02 33.10
N HIS A 238 9.47 -0.18 33.05
CA HIS A 238 10.38 -0.72 34.07
C HIS A 238 11.83 -0.79 33.58
N GLY A 239 12.11 -0.20 32.40
CA GLY A 239 13.45 -0.16 31.81
C GLY A 239 13.82 -1.40 31.00
N ASN A 240 12.88 -2.35 30.82
CA ASN A 240 13.10 -3.49 29.93
C ASN A 240 12.82 -3.06 28.49
N ALA A 241 13.65 -3.53 27.56
CA ALA A 241 13.48 -3.31 26.13
C ALA A 241 14.02 -4.50 25.35
N LEU A 242 13.28 -4.89 24.31
CA LEU A 242 13.56 -6.03 23.42
C LEU A 242 13.51 -5.56 21.97
N TRP A 243 14.22 -6.26 21.09
CA TRP A 243 14.01 -6.18 19.65
C TRP A 243 13.27 -7.41 19.14
N LEU A 244 12.28 -7.21 18.28
CA LEU A 244 11.41 -8.24 17.71
C LEU A 244 11.78 -8.53 16.25
N ASN A 245 13.09 -8.70 16.03
CA ASN A 245 13.74 -8.84 14.73
C ASN A 245 13.52 -7.63 13.80
N GLU A 246 14.00 -7.76 12.58
CA GLU A 246 13.95 -6.75 11.54
C GLU A 246 12.83 -6.98 10.51
N ARG A 247 12.50 -5.91 9.79
CA ARG A 247 11.73 -5.91 8.55
C ARG A 247 12.55 -5.22 7.45
N GLU A 248 12.49 -5.73 6.23
CA GLU A 248 13.05 -5.08 5.05
C GLU A 248 11.92 -4.42 4.26
N CYS A 249 12.01 -3.11 4.09
CA CYS A 249 11.01 -2.25 3.45
C CYS A 249 11.60 -1.56 2.21
N SER A 250 12.60 -2.18 1.58
CA SER A 250 13.35 -1.63 0.44
C SER A 250 12.45 -1.37 -0.77
N ILE A 251 11.38 -2.14 -0.96
CA ILE A 251 10.46 -1.91 -2.08
C ILE A 251 9.52 -0.76 -1.76
N GLN A 252 9.90 0.41 -2.25
CA GLN A 252 9.19 1.67 -2.02
C GLN A 252 9.03 2.47 -3.32
N ARG A 253 8.02 3.33 -3.33
CA ARG A 253 7.73 4.28 -4.40
C ARG A 253 7.71 5.68 -3.81
N ARG A 254 8.60 6.57 -4.27
CA ARG A 254 8.68 7.97 -3.76
C ARG A 254 8.69 8.02 -2.22
N ASN A 255 9.46 7.14 -1.59
CA ASN A 255 9.56 6.94 -0.14
C ASN A 255 8.30 6.37 0.56
N GLN A 256 7.28 5.95 -0.19
CA GLN A 256 6.14 5.21 0.34
C GLN A 256 6.42 3.71 0.22
N LYS A 257 6.41 2.99 1.34
CA LYS A 257 6.61 1.53 1.39
C LYS A 257 5.48 0.82 0.64
N VAL A 258 5.82 -0.20 -0.17
CA VAL A 258 4.86 -0.93 -1.03
C VAL A 258 4.82 -2.42 -0.69
N VAL A 259 6.01 -3.03 -0.54
CA VAL A 259 6.16 -4.43 -0.13
C VAL A 259 7.20 -4.50 0.99
N GLU A 260 6.85 -5.21 2.06
CA GLU A 260 7.67 -5.41 3.23
C GLU A 260 7.84 -6.90 3.52
N GLU A 261 8.99 -7.30 4.06
CA GLU A 261 9.21 -8.69 4.47
C GLU A 261 9.94 -8.81 5.80
N ALA A 262 9.66 -9.90 6.53
CA ALA A 262 10.34 -10.24 7.77
C ALA A 262 10.67 -11.75 7.81
N PRO A 263 11.90 -12.13 8.16
CA PRO A 263 13.11 -11.29 8.32
C PRO A 263 13.64 -10.75 6.97
N SER A 264 14.74 -10.00 6.99
CA SER A 264 15.48 -9.58 5.79
C SER A 264 16.28 -10.75 5.21
N THR A 265 16.30 -10.86 3.87
CA THR A 265 17.16 -11.81 3.15
C THR A 265 18.64 -11.40 3.16
N PHE A 266 18.92 -10.13 3.40
CA PHE A 266 20.26 -9.55 3.28
C PHE A 266 21.09 -9.70 4.56
N LEU A 267 20.45 -9.66 5.73
CA LEU A 267 21.13 -9.68 7.01
C LEU A 267 21.54 -11.10 7.45
N ASP A 268 22.82 -11.25 7.79
CA ASP A 268 23.31 -12.39 8.56
C ASP A 268 22.98 -12.27 10.06
N PRO A 269 23.08 -13.36 10.84
CA PRO A 269 22.78 -13.33 12.28
C PRO A 269 23.61 -12.33 13.10
N THR A 270 24.86 -12.05 12.69
CA THR A 270 25.76 -11.14 13.41
C THR A 270 25.31 -9.70 13.24
N THR A 271 25.07 -9.29 11.99
CA THR A 271 24.60 -7.94 11.65
C THR A 271 23.21 -7.70 12.23
N ARG A 272 22.30 -8.69 12.13
CA ARG A 272 20.96 -8.64 12.74
C ARG A 272 21.03 -8.39 14.24
N ARG A 273 21.90 -9.10 14.96
CA ARG A 273 22.10 -8.90 16.39
C ARG A 273 22.64 -7.50 16.68
N ALA A 274 23.66 -7.05 15.95
CA ALA A 274 24.25 -5.73 16.14
C ALA A 274 23.21 -4.60 15.95
N MET A 275 22.39 -4.69 14.91
CA MET A 275 21.29 -3.74 14.67
C MET A 275 20.24 -3.80 15.79
N GLY A 276 19.85 -5.01 16.22
CA GLY A 276 18.89 -5.21 17.31
C GLY A 276 19.35 -4.63 18.64
N GLU A 277 20.62 -4.88 19.00
CA GLU A 277 21.23 -4.37 20.22
C GLU A 277 21.34 -2.84 20.21
N GLN A 278 21.78 -2.24 19.09
CA GLN A 278 21.83 -0.78 18.96
C GLN A 278 20.44 -0.14 18.98
N ALA A 279 19.43 -0.78 18.38
CA ALA A 279 18.05 -0.30 18.45
C ALA A 279 17.51 -0.29 19.90
N VAL A 280 17.83 -1.33 20.69
CA VAL A 280 17.47 -1.38 22.12
C VAL A 280 18.28 -0.37 22.95
N GLN A 281 19.55 -0.14 22.62
CA GLN A 281 20.35 0.91 23.26
C GLN A 281 19.72 2.29 23.05
N LEU A 282 19.30 2.60 21.81
CA LEU A 282 18.60 3.84 21.50
C LEU A 282 17.29 3.96 22.28
N ALA A 283 16.47 2.90 22.28
CA ALA A 283 15.21 2.88 23.01
C ALA A 283 15.42 3.14 24.51
N LYS A 284 16.45 2.55 25.11
CA LYS A 284 16.81 2.80 26.52
C LYS A 284 17.31 4.22 26.77
N ALA A 285 18.10 4.78 25.84
CA ALA A 285 18.65 6.12 25.96
C ALA A 285 17.55 7.20 26.05
N VAL A 286 16.41 6.98 25.39
CA VAL A 286 15.25 7.88 25.43
C VAL A 286 14.15 7.43 26.39
N GLN A 287 14.42 6.41 27.22
CA GLN A 287 13.45 5.83 28.16
C GLN A 287 12.14 5.44 27.46
N TYR A 288 12.26 4.84 26.28
CA TYR A 288 11.13 4.48 25.44
C TYR A 288 10.22 3.46 26.13
N SER A 289 8.92 3.55 25.87
CA SER A 289 7.93 2.55 26.29
C SER A 289 6.96 2.25 25.15
N SER A 290 6.29 1.10 25.21
CA SER A 290 5.39 0.60 24.15
C SER A 290 6.18 0.08 22.93
N ALA A 291 5.50 -0.09 21.80
CA ALA A 291 6.12 -0.47 20.53
C ALA A 291 6.68 0.75 19.80
N GLY A 292 7.83 0.58 19.16
CA GLY A 292 8.48 1.59 18.32
C GLY A 292 9.28 0.93 17.21
N THR A 293 9.78 1.71 16.26
CA THR A 293 10.63 1.15 15.20
C THR A 293 11.83 2.04 14.94
N VAL A 294 13.01 1.44 14.93
CA VAL A 294 14.27 2.12 14.59
C VAL A 294 14.59 1.78 13.14
N GLU A 295 14.58 2.79 12.27
CA GLU A 295 14.84 2.64 10.84
C GLU A 295 16.33 2.80 10.55
N PHE A 296 16.89 1.90 9.75
CA PHE A 296 18.27 1.94 9.29
C PHE A 296 18.36 1.91 7.76
N LEU A 297 19.38 2.57 7.22
CA LEU A 297 19.87 2.35 5.87
C LEU A 297 21.05 1.38 5.93
N VAL A 298 20.99 0.30 5.15
CA VAL A 298 22.03 -0.71 5.07
C VAL A 298 22.67 -0.67 3.69
N ASP A 299 23.99 -0.51 3.63
CA ASP A 299 24.75 -0.48 2.39
C ASP A 299 25.06 -1.90 1.86
N SER A 300 25.67 -1.98 0.67
CA SER A 300 26.06 -3.23 0.02
C SER A 300 27.10 -4.06 0.81
N ASN A 301 27.84 -3.44 1.73
CA ASN A 301 28.82 -4.08 2.61
C ASN A 301 28.22 -4.48 3.97
N ARG A 302 26.90 -4.34 4.16
CA ARG A 302 26.18 -4.54 5.43
C ARG A 302 26.56 -3.56 6.53
N ASN A 303 27.18 -2.43 6.21
CA ASN A 303 27.23 -1.32 7.16
C ASN A 303 25.83 -0.73 7.27
N PHE A 304 25.38 -0.51 8.50
CA PHE A 304 24.05 0.02 8.77
C PHE A 304 24.16 1.35 9.50
N TYR A 305 23.24 2.26 9.17
CA TYR A 305 23.23 3.62 9.66
C TYR A 305 21.82 4.04 10.07
N PHE A 306 21.69 4.58 11.26
CA PHE A 306 20.45 5.12 11.81
C PHE A 306 19.88 6.21 10.91
N LEU A 307 18.61 6.07 10.55
CA LEU A 307 17.86 7.04 9.79
C LEU A 307 16.96 7.86 10.71
N GLU A 308 16.05 7.18 11.41
CA GLU A 308 15.13 7.79 12.38
C GLU A 308 14.52 6.72 13.30
N MET A 309 13.82 7.16 14.36
CA MET A 309 13.02 6.28 15.20
C MET A 309 11.55 6.75 15.15
N ASN A 310 10.69 5.91 14.59
CA ASN A 310 9.26 6.14 14.56
C ASN A 310 8.64 5.76 15.92
N THR A 311 8.08 6.75 16.62
CA THR A 311 7.65 6.60 18.01
C THR A 311 6.21 6.11 18.13
N ARG A 312 5.91 5.05 17.37
CA ARG A 312 4.56 4.48 17.19
C ARG A 312 4.63 3.02 16.72
N LEU A 313 3.46 2.38 16.68
CA LEU A 313 3.30 1.13 15.94
C LEU A 313 3.50 1.41 14.43
N GLN A 314 4.27 0.57 13.74
CA GLN A 314 4.41 0.66 12.28
C GLN A 314 3.24 0.00 11.55
N VAL A 315 3.01 0.39 10.30
CA VAL A 315 1.91 -0.13 9.49
C VAL A 315 2.11 -1.62 9.22
N GLU A 316 3.33 -1.95 8.84
CA GLU A 316 3.94 -3.24 8.51
C GLU A 316 4.28 -4.11 9.73
N HIS A 317 3.76 -3.77 10.91
CA HIS A 317 3.92 -4.63 12.07
C HIS A 317 3.37 -6.08 11.92
N PRO A 318 2.33 -6.37 11.10
CA PRO A 318 1.80 -7.74 10.97
C PRO A 318 2.84 -8.79 10.58
N ILE A 319 3.82 -8.45 9.74
CA ILE A 319 4.87 -9.42 9.35
C ILE A 319 5.79 -9.76 10.52
N THR A 320 6.05 -8.82 11.44
CA THR A 320 6.72 -9.12 12.71
C THR A 320 5.87 -10.05 13.58
N GLU A 321 4.56 -9.81 13.68
CA GLU A 321 3.64 -10.69 14.43
C GLU A 321 3.61 -12.11 13.86
N CYS A 322 3.65 -12.25 12.52
CA CYS A 322 3.62 -13.52 11.81
C CYS A 322 4.89 -14.38 12.00
N ILE A 323 6.05 -13.78 12.28
CA ILE A 323 7.29 -14.53 12.57
C ILE A 323 7.57 -14.70 14.06
N THR A 324 7.07 -13.79 14.91
CA THR A 324 7.31 -13.84 16.36
C THR A 324 6.21 -14.57 17.13
N GLY A 325 4.97 -14.54 16.64
CA GLY A 325 3.81 -15.06 17.38
C GLY A 325 3.22 -14.07 18.39
N LEU A 326 3.70 -12.83 18.44
CA LEU A 326 3.28 -11.82 19.40
C LEU A 326 2.21 -10.89 18.80
N ASP A 327 1.15 -10.59 19.54
CA ASP A 327 0.22 -9.48 19.24
C ASP A 327 0.83 -8.19 19.82
N LEU A 328 1.34 -7.30 18.97
CA LEU A 328 2.01 -6.09 19.42
C LEU A 328 1.03 -5.10 20.04
N VAL A 329 -0.20 -5.00 19.53
CA VAL A 329 -1.24 -4.15 20.13
C VAL A 329 -1.56 -4.63 21.55
N GLU A 330 -1.59 -5.96 21.77
CA GLU A 330 -1.74 -6.51 23.11
C GLU A 330 -0.59 -6.07 24.02
N GLN A 331 0.66 -6.22 23.56
CA GLN A 331 1.82 -5.81 24.36
C GLN A 331 1.81 -4.31 24.67
N MET A 332 1.42 -3.47 23.71
CA MET A 332 1.28 -2.02 23.91
C MET A 332 0.24 -1.72 25.02
N ILE A 333 -0.93 -2.37 24.99
CA ILE A 333 -1.97 -2.21 26.02
C ILE A 333 -1.47 -2.67 27.39
N ARG A 334 -0.77 -3.80 27.45
CA ARG A 334 -0.21 -4.35 28.71
C ARG A 334 0.83 -3.41 29.31
N VAL A 335 1.77 -2.92 28.51
CA VAL A 335 2.78 -1.95 28.95
C VAL A 335 2.12 -0.65 29.41
N ALA A 336 1.12 -0.15 28.69
CA ALA A 336 0.38 1.04 29.07
C ALA A 336 -0.34 0.89 30.42
N LYS A 337 -0.80 -0.32 30.76
CA LYS A 337 -1.37 -0.66 32.07
C LYS A 337 -0.32 -0.82 33.19
N GLY A 338 0.96 -0.75 32.85
CA GLY A 338 2.08 -0.82 33.79
C GLY A 338 2.66 -2.21 33.98
N TYR A 339 2.31 -3.19 33.14
CA TYR A 339 2.91 -4.53 33.20
C TYR A 339 4.32 -4.55 32.62
N GLN A 340 5.15 -5.42 33.19
CA GLN A 340 6.45 -5.77 32.62
C GLN A 340 6.30 -6.65 31.37
N LEU A 341 7.30 -6.60 30.50
CA LEU A 341 7.42 -7.53 29.38
C LEU A 341 7.49 -8.97 29.89
N LYS A 342 6.69 -9.87 29.30
CA LYS A 342 6.67 -11.30 29.66
C LYS A 342 7.89 -12.05 29.11
N HIS A 343 8.40 -11.58 27.98
CA HIS A 343 9.48 -12.22 27.23
C HIS A 343 10.81 -11.55 27.56
N LYS A 344 11.86 -12.34 27.49
CA LYS A 344 13.25 -11.88 27.38
C LYS A 344 13.69 -11.96 25.93
N GLN A 345 14.86 -11.41 25.64
CA GLN A 345 15.38 -11.39 24.27
C GLN A 345 15.63 -12.78 23.70
N GLU A 346 16.04 -13.73 24.56
CA GLU A 346 16.24 -15.14 24.22
C GLU A 346 14.94 -15.88 23.85
N ASP A 347 13.78 -15.36 24.27
CA ASP A 347 12.47 -15.95 24.00
C ASP A 347 11.90 -15.53 22.64
N ILE A 348 12.52 -14.58 21.94
CA ILE A 348 12.00 -14.02 20.69
C ILE A 348 12.44 -14.87 19.49
N PRO A 349 11.52 -15.61 18.84
CA PRO A 349 11.88 -16.51 17.76
C PRO A 349 11.92 -15.81 16.40
N ILE A 350 12.46 -16.51 15.40
CA ILE A 350 12.20 -16.25 13.97
C ILE A 350 11.52 -17.51 13.43
N ASN A 351 10.18 -17.51 13.40
CA ASN A 351 9.40 -18.64 12.92
C ASN A 351 9.01 -18.45 11.44
N GLY A 352 9.91 -18.86 10.55
CA GLY A 352 9.65 -18.82 9.10
C GLY A 352 9.79 -17.41 8.51
N TRP A 353 8.96 -17.10 7.53
CA TRP A 353 9.00 -15.86 6.76
C TRP A 353 7.60 -15.27 6.58
N ALA A 354 7.49 -13.95 6.55
CA ALA A 354 6.27 -13.24 6.27
C ALA A 354 6.51 -12.09 5.27
N ILE A 355 5.54 -11.83 4.41
CA ILE A 355 5.56 -10.79 3.38
C ILE A 355 4.26 -10.03 3.47
N GLU A 356 4.33 -8.70 3.45
CA GLU A 356 3.20 -7.80 3.39
C GLU A 356 3.20 -7.06 2.06
N SER A 357 2.03 -6.87 1.49
CA SER A 357 1.78 -6.00 0.35
C SER A 357 0.72 -4.98 0.72
N ARG A 358 1.04 -3.70 0.58
CA ARG A 358 0.07 -2.62 0.76
C ARG A 358 -0.81 -2.51 -0.48
N VAL A 359 -2.06 -2.92 -0.35
CA VAL A 359 -3.04 -2.80 -1.42
C VAL A 359 -3.61 -1.38 -1.38
N TYR A 360 -3.31 -0.61 -2.41
CA TYR A 360 -3.69 0.78 -2.56
C TYR A 360 -4.72 0.95 -3.67
N ALA A 361 -5.67 1.86 -3.45
CA ALA A 361 -6.53 2.41 -4.48
C ALA A 361 -5.73 3.40 -5.34
N GLU A 362 -4.83 2.86 -6.16
CA GLU A 362 -3.89 3.60 -6.99
C GLU A 362 -3.75 2.95 -8.35
N ASP A 363 -3.53 3.75 -9.40
CA ASP A 363 -3.28 3.28 -10.75
C ASP A 363 -1.77 3.09 -11.00
N PRO A 364 -1.25 1.85 -11.00
CA PRO A 364 0.17 1.61 -11.18
C PRO A 364 0.65 1.97 -12.60
N TYR A 365 -0.24 2.00 -13.60
CA TYR A 365 0.09 2.34 -14.98
C TYR A 365 0.30 3.85 -15.19
N LYS A 366 -0.16 4.68 -14.24
CA LYS A 366 0.01 6.14 -14.26
C LYS A 366 0.96 6.58 -13.16
N SER A 367 2.21 6.89 -13.53
CA SER A 367 3.25 7.41 -12.61
C SER A 367 3.44 6.57 -11.33
N PHE A 368 3.29 5.25 -11.44
CA PHE A 368 3.37 4.27 -10.34
C PHE A 368 2.32 4.44 -9.23
N GLY A 369 1.16 5.07 -9.45
CA GLY A 369 0.07 5.03 -8.48
C GLY A 369 -0.59 6.39 -8.27
N LEU A 370 -1.18 6.89 -9.35
CA LEU A 370 -2.14 7.97 -9.25
C LEU A 370 -3.31 7.51 -8.36
N PRO A 371 -3.69 8.24 -7.30
CA PRO A 371 -4.79 7.83 -6.44
C PRO A 371 -6.11 7.66 -7.20
N SER A 372 -6.83 6.60 -6.86
CA SER A 372 -8.17 6.30 -7.34
C SER A 372 -9.16 6.47 -6.19
N ILE A 373 -10.24 7.19 -6.45
CA ILE A 373 -11.40 7.24 -5.55
C ILE A 373 -12.59 6.52 -6.17
N GLY A 374 -13.57 6.23 -5.34
CA GLY A 374 -14.82 5.66 -5.79
C GLY A 374 -15.35 4.60 -4.84
N ARG A 375 -16.50 4.05 -5.22
CA ARG A 375 -17.17 3.02 -4.44
C ARG A 375 -16.67 1.63 -4.84
N LEU A 376 -16.39 0.79 -3.85
CA LEU A 376 -16.06 -0.61 -4.07
C LEU A 376 -17.32 -1.37 -4.47
N SER A 377 -17.52 -1.59 -5.77
CA SER A 377 -18.70 -2.29 -6.28
C SER A 377 -18.66 -3.80 -6.00
N GLN A 378 -17.46 -4.34 -5.86
CA GLN A 378 -17.22 -5.71 -5.44
C GLN A 378 -15.91 -5.77 -4.66
N TYR A 379 -15.90 -6.47 -3.54
CA TYR A 379 -14.71 -6.61 -2.71
C TYR A 379 -14.70 -7.98 -2.01
N GLN A 380 -13.75 -8.83 -2.39
CA GLN A 380 -13.57 -10.16 -1.82
C GLN A 380 -12.10 -10.39 -1.47
N GLU A 381 -11.83 -10.50 -0.17
CA GLU A 381 -10.50 -10.78 0.35
C GLU A 381 -10.13 -12.27 0.18
N PRO A 382 -8.85 -12.60 -0.07
CA PRO A 382 -8.38 -13.98 -0.26
C PRO A 382 -8.21 -14.77 1.06
N ILE A 383 -9.05 -14.52 2.06
CA ILE A 383 -8.95 -15.12 3.41
C ILE A 383 -9.35 -16.59 3.49
N ASN A 384 -9.91 -17.15 2.42
CA ASN A 384 -10.17 -18.58 2.29
C ASN A 384 -8.89 -19.39 2.04
N LEU A 385 -7.79 -18.73 1.70
CA LEU A 385 -6.49 -19.36 1.51
C LEU A 385 -5.79 -19.58 2.86
N SER A 386 -5.02 -20.67 2.95
CA SER A 386 -4.24 -20.99 4.14
C SER A 386 -3.08 -20.01 4.32
N LYS A 387 -2.84 -19.58 5.56
CA LYS A 387 -1.70 -18.71 5.94
C LYS A 387 -1.70 -17.35 5.22
N VAL A 388 -2.89 -16.82 4.98
CA VAL A 388 -3.16 -15.47 4.50
C VAL A 388 -3.85 -14.67 5.59
N ARG A 389 -3.38 -13.45 5.84
CA ARG A 389 -3.98 -12.47 6.76
C ARG A 389 -4.27 -11.21 5.97
N VAL A 390 -5.45 -10.64 6.18
CA VAL A 390 -5.82 -9.34 5.61
C VAL A 390 -6.25 -8.42 6.75
N ASP A 391 -5.53 -7.31 6.88
CA ASP A 391 -5.89 -6.22 7.78
C ASP A 391 -6.53 -5.11 6.92
N SER A 392 -7.85 -5.00 6.96
CA SER A 392 -8.66 -4.06 6.19
C SER A 392 -9.58 -3.21 7.09
N GLY A 393 -9.92 -2.03 6.61
CA GLY A 393 -10.86 -1.08 7.25
C GLY A 393 -12.08 -0.76 6.40
N ILE A 394 -12.32 -1.55 5.37
CA ILE A 394 -13.30 -1.35 4.31
C ILE A 394 -14.01 -2.68 4.01
N GLN A 395 -15.13 -2.60 3.30
CA GLN A 395 -15.92 -3.75 2.87
C GLN A 395 -16.54 -3.48 1.49
N GLU A 396 -17.17 -4.49 0.90
CA GLU A 396 -17.96 -4.27 -0.31
C GLU A 396 -19.01 -3.16 -0.07
N GLY A 397 -19.07 -2.23 -1.02
CA GLY A 397 -19.91 -1.04 -0.95
C GLY A 397 -19.31 0.15 -0.20
N SER A 398 -18.11 0.04 0.42
CA SER A 398 -17.40 1.19 1.01
C SER A 398 -16.91 2.18 -0.06
N ASP A 399 -16.80 3.45 0.33
CA ASP A 399 -16.24 4.51 -0.52
C ASP A 399 -14.78 4.81 -0.14
N ILE A 400 -13.92 4.85 -1.15
CA ILE A 400 -12.58 5.43 -1.05
C ILE A 400 -12.70 6.92 -1.32
N SER A 401 -12.61 7.73 -0.27
CA SER A 401 -12.79 9.19 -0.35
C SER A 401 -11.48 9.94 -0.63
N ILE A 402 -11.58 11.17 -1.13
CA ILE A 402 -10.43 12.07 -1.35
C ILE A 402 -9.69 12.48 -0.07
N TYR A 403 -10.33 12.38 1.10
CA TYR A 403 -9.87 12.99 2.34
C TYR A 403 -8.80 12.18 3.09
N TYR A 404 -8.67 10.89 2.77
CA TYR A 404 -7.87 9.95 3.54
C TYR A 404 -6.89 9.17 2.68
N ASP A 405 -6.05 8.39 3.34
CA ASP A 405 -5.06 7.53 2.70
C ASP A 405 -5.71 6.50 1.74
N PRO A 406 -5.11 6.21 0.56
CA PRO A 406 -5.67 5.28 -0.42
C PRO A 406 -5.60 3.80 -0.02
N MET A 407 -4.98 3.45 1.12
CA MET A 407 -4.76 2.06 1.50
C MET A 407 -6.09 1.36 1.74
N ILE A 408 -6.35 0.36 0.90
CA ILE A 408 -7.51 -0.53 0.96
C ILE A 408 -7.28 -1.55 2.08
N SER A 409 -6.13 -2.22 2.06
CA SER A 409 -5.81 -3.28 3.02
C SER A 409 -4.31 -3.57 3.04
N LYS A 410 -3.85 -4.21 4.10
CA LYS A 410 -2.57 -4.90 4.13
C LYS A 410 -2.80 -6.39 3.90
N LEU A 411 -2.25 -6.91 2.82
CA LEU A 411 -2.29 -8.33 2.50
C LEU A 411 -0.99 -8.97 3.00
N VAL A 412 -1.09 -9.92 3.91
CA VAL A 412 0.04 -10.58 4.54
C VAL A 412 -0.01 -12.07 4.26
N THR A 413 1.10 -12.64 3.78
CA THR A 413 1.27 -14.08 3.65
C THR A 413 2.51 -14.52 4.41
N TYR A 414 2.50 -15.77 4.87
CA TYR A 414 3.60 -16.27 5.68
C TYR A 414 3.75 -17.79 5.55
N GLY A 415 4.92 -18.30 5.90
CA GLY A 415 5.29 -19.69 5.67
C GLY A 415 6.55 -20.14 6.39
N ALA A 416 6.87 -21.43 6.29
CA ALA A 416 8.09 -21.96 6.89
C ALA A 416 9.35 -21.45 6.17
N THR A 417 9.22 -21.09 4.89
CA THR A 417 10.29 -20.54 4.06
C THR A 417 9.79 -19.29 3.32
N ARG A 418 10.73 -18.44 2.88
CA ARG A 418 10.42 -17.29 2.03
C ARG A 418 9.70 -17.69 0.74
N ALA A 419 10.16 -18.76 0.08
CA ALA A 419 9.56 -19.27 -1.15
C ALA A 419 8.09 -19.67 -0.96
N GLU A 420 7.74 -20.29 0.16
CA GLU A 420 6.35 -20.58 0.49
C GLU A 420 5.51 -19.30 0.73
N ALA A 421 6.06 -18.30 1.43
CA ALA A 421 5.37 -17.04 1.65
C ALA A 421 5.12 -16.29 0.33
N LEU A 422 6.10 -16.28 -0.58
CA LEU A 422 5.99 -15.72 -1.93
C LEU A 422 4.92 -16.43 -2.76
N ALA A 423 4.96 -17.76 -2.83
CA ALA A 423 3.98 -18.55 -3.59
C ALA A 423 2.54 -18.28 -3.09
N ARG A 424 2.36 -18.19 -1.77
CA ARG A 424 1.07 -17.82 -1.18
C ARG A 424 0.67 -16.39 -1.50
N MET A 425 1.61 -15.45 -1.58
CA MET A 425 1.32 -14.06 -1.96
C MET A 425 0.86 -13.99 -3.41
N GLU A 426 1.51 -14.73 -4.30
CA GLU A 426 1.12 -14.91 -5.70
C GLU A 426 -0.34 -15.41 -5.80
N ASP A 427 -0.66 -16.52 -5.13
CA ASP A 427 -2.02 -17.06 -5.10
C ASP A 427 -3.03 -16.07 -4.49
N ALA A 428 -2.66 -15.40 -3.40
CA ALA A 428 -3.54 -14.46 -2.72
C ALA A 428 -3.87 -13.24 -3.58
N LEU A 429 -2.88 -12.67 -4.28
CA LEU A 429 -3.09 -11.55 -5.19
C LEU A 429 -3.97 -11.94 -6.38
N ASP A 430 -3.81 -13.14 -6.93
CA ASP A 430 -4.67 -13.63 -8.03
C ASP A 430 -6.12 -13.90 -7.57
N ASN A 431 -6.33 -14.23 -6.29
CA ASN A 431 -7.65 -14.44 -5.67
C ASN A 431 -8.31 -13.16 -5.13
N TYR A 432 -7.61 -12.02 -5.10
CA TYR A 432 -8.12 -10.80 -4.50
C TYR A 432 -9.00 -10.03 -5.50
N VAL A 433 -10.31 -9.97 -5.23
CA VAL A 433 -11.27 -9.24 -6.08
C VAL A 433 -11.50 -7.84 -5.52
N ILE A 434 -11.16 -6.83 -6.33
CA ILE A 434 -11.46 -5.43 -6.07
C ILE A 434 -12.06 -4.84 -7.35
N ARG A 435 -13.23 -4.20 -7.25
CA ARG A 435 -13.91 -3.53 -8.37
C ARG A 435 -14.45 -2.17 -7.95
N GLY A 436 -14.55 -1.26 -8.92
CA GLY A 436 -15.10 0.09 -8.74
C GLY A 436 -14.03 1.17 -8.52
N VAL A 437 -12.81 0.79 -8.18
CA VAL A 437 -11.63 1.67 -8.15
C VAL A 437 -10.46 0.99 -8.86
N THR A 438 -9.53 1.78 -9.40
CA THR A 438 -8.25 1.26 -9.86
C THR A 438 -7.36 0.95 -8.65
N HIS A 439 -6.55 -0.10 -8.74
CA HIS A 439 -5.75 -0.58 -7.63
C HIS A 439 -4.39 -1.16 -8.07
N ASN A 440 -3.43 -1.21 -7.15
CA ASN A 440 -2.04 -1.57 -7.43
C ASN A 440 -1.73 -3.08 -7.43
N ILE A 441 -2.71 -3.97 -7.25
CA ILE A 441 -2.52 -5.45 -7.32
C ILE A 441 -1.68 -5.91 -8.52
N PRO A 442 -1.87 -5.41 -9.76
CA PRO A 442 -1.04 -5.83 -10.90
C PRO A 442 0.46 -5.58 -10.66
N LEU A 443 0.82 -4.44 -10.09
CA LEU A 443 2.21 -4.10 -9.77
C LEU A 443 2.74 -4.98 -8.64
N LEU A 444 1.95 -5.19 -7.58
CA LEU A 444 2.33 -6.06 -6.46
C LEU A 444 2.61 -7.47 -6.96
N ARG A 445 1.74 -8.00 -7.82
CA ARG A 445 1.89 -9.34 -8.39
C ARG A 445 3.17 -9.47 -9.19
N GLU A 446 3.49 -8.47 -10.02
CA GLU A 446 4.71 -8.46 -10.82
C GLU A 446 5.97 -8.40 -9.94
N ILE A 447 5.98 -7.55 -8.89
CA ILE A 447 7.10 -7.43 -7.95
C ILE A 447 7.39 -8.78 -7.28
N ILE A 448 6.37 -9.45 -6.74
CA ILE A 448 6.52 -10.70 -5.98
C ILE A 448 7.12 -11.83 -6.83
N THR A 449 6.85 -11.83 -8.14
CA THR A 449 7.43 -12.80 -9.09
C THR A 449 8.70 -12.33 -9.79
N HIS A 450 9.12 -11.09 -9.60
CA HIS A 450 10.26 -10.56 -10.32
C HIS A 450 11.55 -11.28 -9.87
N PRO A 451 12.43 -11.75 -10.80
CA PRO A 451 13.61 -12.53 -10.44
C PRO A 451 14.52 -11.86 -9.40
N ARG A 452 14.72 -10.53 -9.49
CA ARG A 452 15.49 -9.75 -8.49
C ARG A 452 14.85 -9.73 -7.11
N PHE A 453 13.51 -9.69 -7.02
CA PHE A 453 12.83 -9.78 -5.73
C PHE A 453 12.91 -11.20 -5.15
N ILE A 454 12.77 -12.23 -5.98
CA ILE A 454 12.90 -13.63 -5.58
C ILE A 454 14.32 -13.94 -5.07
N SER A 455 15.37 -13.44 -5.75
CA SER A 455 16.76 -13.62 -5.30
C SER A 455 17.11 -12.77 -4.07
N GLY A 456 16.28 -11.77 -3.76
CA GLY A 456 16.54 -10.81 -2.70
C GLY A 456 17.50 -9.70 -3.11
N ASP A 457 17.87 -9.57 -4.40
CA ASP A 457 18.68 -8.47 -4.94
C ASP A 457 17.81 -7.21 -5.14
N ILE A 458 17.56 -6.51 -4.04
CA ILE A 458 16.68 -5.35 -3.99
C ILE A 458 17.37 -4.15 -3.32
N SER A 459 16.92 -2.96 -3.69
CA SER A 459 17.32 -1.68 -3.10
C SER A 459 16.10 -0.76 -3.04
N THR A 460 16.25 0.38 -2.39
CA THR A 460 15.25 1.47 -2.41
C THR A 460 15.00 2.06 -3.80
N ASN A 461 15.85 1.74 -4.79
CA ASN A 461 15.72 2.13 -6.19
C ASN A 461 15.13 1.02 -7.08
N PHE A 462 14.63 -0.08 -6.50
CA PHE A 462 14.15 -1.24 -7.27
C PHE A 462 13.12 -0.87 -8.34
N LEU A 463 12.06 -0.12 -7.98
CA LEU A 463 11.00 0.23 -8.93
C LEU A 463 11.49 1.08 -10.12
N PRO A 464 12.21 2.21 -9.92
CA PRO A 464 12.71 2.99 -11.05
C PRO A 464 13.76 2.24 -11.88
N GLU A 465 14.54 1.31 -11.28
CA GLU A 465 15.49 0.49 -12.04
C GLU A 465 14.81 -0.58 -12.91
N VAL A 466 13.80 -1.27 -12.36
CA VAL A 466 13.11 -2.36 -13.05
C VAL A 466 12.10 -1.82 -14.06
N TYR A 467 11.51 -0.66 -13.78
CA TYR A 467 10.47 -0.05 -14.60
C TYR A 467 10.80 1.43 -14.91
N PRO A 468 11.89 1.73 -15.65
CA PRO A 468 12.32 3.10 -15.91
C PRO A 468 11.27 3.92 -16.68
N ASP A 469 10.50 3.26 -17.56
CA ASP A 469 9.45 3.88 -18.37
C ASP A 469 8.04 3.72 -17.77
N GLY A 470 7.94 3.44 -16.47
CA GLY A 470 6.66 3.13 -15.84
C GLY A 470 6.28 1.64 -15.91
N PHE A 471 5.30 1.25 -15.09
CA PHE A 471 4.75 -0.10 -15.11
C PHE A 471 3.79 -0.28 -16.29
N LYS A 472 4.05 -1.29 -17.13
CA LYS A 472 3.28 -1.57 -18.35
C LYS A 472 2.44 -2.86 -18.26
N GLY A 473 2.34 -3.46 -17.07
CA GLY A 473 1.72 -4.77 -16.91
C GLY A 473 2.64 -5.92 -17.30
N HIS A 474 2.20 -7.12 -16.94
CA HIS A 474 2.90 -8.36 -17.22
C HIS A 474 2.99 -8.62 -18.73
N GLN A 475 4.20 -8.93 -19.20
CA GLN A 475 4.45 -9.26 -20.59
C GLN A 475 4.34 -10.77 -20.78
N LEU A 476 3.34 -11.21 -21.55
CA LEU A 476 3.06 -12.63 -21.74
C LEU A 476 4.10 -13.28 -22.65
N GLU A 477 4.79 -14.29 -22.12
CA GLU A 477 5.52 -15.27 -22.92
C GLU A 477 4.55 -16.08 -23.79
N ALA A 478 5.07 -16.74 -24.84
CA ALA A 478 4.27 -17.48 -25.81
C ALA A 478 3.35 -18.52 -25.16
N ASP A 479 3.85 -19.26 -24.17
CA ASP A 479 3.09 -20.30 -23.47
C ASP A 479 1.93 -19.70 -22.66
N LYS A 480 2.21 -18.63 -21.89
CA LYS A 480 1.22 -17.91 -21.08
C LYS A 480 0.19 -17.19 -21.93
N ARG A 481 0.59 -16.68 -23.09
CA ARG A 481 -0.34 -16.14 -24.08
C ARG A 481 -1.31 -17.22 -24.57
N ARG A 482 -0.83 -18.42 -24.90
CA ARG A 482 -1.71 -19.54 -25.29
C ARG A 482 -2.64 -19.96 -24.16
N GLU A 483 -2.17 -20.01 -22.90
CA GLU A 483 -3.03 -20.27 -21.73
C GLU A 483 -4.19 -19.26 -21.64
N LEU A 484 -3.89 -17.96 -21.79
CA LEU A 484 -4.88 -16.89 -21.75
C LEU A 484 -5.89 -16.98 -22.92
N LEU A 485 -5.40 -17.15 -24.15
CA LEU A 485 -6.24 -17.27 -25.35
C LEU A 485 -7.19 -18.46 -25.24
N ALA A 486 -6.68 -19.63 -24.82
CA ALA A 486 -7.47 -20.83 -24.61
C ALA A 486 -8.53 -20.64 -23.52
N SER A 487 -8.18 -19.96 -22.42
CA SER A 487 -9.11 -19.64 -21.33
C SER A 487 -10.23 -18.71 -21.79
N ALA A 488 -9.92 -17.69 -22.60
CA ALA A 488 -10.93 -16.79 -23.17
C ALA A 488 -11.88 -17.52 -24.13
N ALA A 489 -11.35 -18.41 -24.99
CA ALA A 489 -12.14 -19.24 -25.89
C ALA A 489 -13.08 -20.19 -25.14
N ALA A 490 -12.57 -20.89 -24.12
CA ALA A 490 -13.36 -21.77 -23.27
C ALA A 490 -14.46 -21.00 -22.50
N LEU A 491 -14.17 -19.79 -22.00
CA LEU A 491 -15.15 -18.93 -21.35
C LEU A 491 -16.24 -18.48 -22.32
N TYR A 492 -15.85 -18.07 -23.53
CA TYR A 492 -16.78 -17.67 -24.58
C TYR A 492 -17.72 -18.81 -24.96
N ILE A 493 -17.20 -20.01 -25.26
CA ILE A 493 -18.01 -21.19 -25.59
C ILE A 493 -18.92 -21.55 -24.42
N THR A 494 -18.43 -21.53 -23.18
CA THR A 494 -19.28 -21.81 -22.01
C THR A 494 -20.44 -20.84 -21.90
N THR A 495 -20.21 -19.56 -22.19
CA THR A 495 -21.24 -18.52 -22.19
C THR A 495 -22.27 -18.75 -23.31
N GLN A 496 -21.83 -19.12 -24.51
CA GLN A 496 -22.71 -19.45 -25.65
C GLN A 496 -23.54 -20.71 -25.38
N LEU A 497 -22.93 -21.78 -24.85
CA LEU A 497 -23.65 -22.99 -24.47
C LEU A 497 -24.68 -22.70 -23.37
N ARG A 498 -24.40 -21.76 -22.46
CA ARG A 498 -25.35 -21.33 -21.43
C ARG A 498 -26.51 -20.52 -21.99
N SER A 499 -26.29 -19.65 -22.99
CA SER A 499 -27.34 -18.83 -23.62
C SER A 499 -28.29 -19.66 -24.50
N GLN A 500 -27.82 -20.79 -25.02
CA GLN A 500 -28.65 -21.75 -25.76
C GLN A 500 -29.59 -22.57 -24.87
N LYS A 501 -29.34 -22.61 -23.55
CA LYS A 501 -30.24 -23.29 -22.60
C LYS A 501 -31.44 -22.41 -22.29
N VAL A 502 -32.60 -22.78 -22.83
CA VAL A 502 -33.88 -22.14 -22.52
C VAL A 502 -34.47 -22.74 -21.24
N LEU A 503 -34.84 -21.87 -20.30
CA LEU A 503 -35.59 -22.27 -19.11
C LEU A 503 -37.10 -22.17 -19.42
N GLY A 504 -37.78 -23.32 -19.53
CA GLY A 504 -39.22 -23.42 -19.74
C GLY A 504 -39.63 -24.10 -21.05
N SER A 505 -40.94 -24.19 -21.29
CA SER A 505 -41.50 -24.79 -22.51
C SER A 505 -41.41 -23.81 -23.67
N LEU A 506 -40.61 -24.13 -24.67
CA LEU A 506 -40.59 -23.38 -25.92
C LEU A 506 -41.89 -23.62 -26.70
N ARG A 507 -42.45 -22.54 -27.29
CA ARG A 507 -43.59 -22.65 -28.23
C ARG A 507 -43.23 -23.38 -29.52
N VAL A 508 -41.94 -23.46 -29.84
CA VAL A 508 -41.39 -24.15 -31.01
C VAL A 508 -40.34 -25.15 -30.52
N PRO A 509 -40.41 -26.42 -30.94
CA PRO A 509 -39.37 -27.40 -30.60
C PRO A 509 -38.00 -26.91 -31.08
N SER A 510 -37.04 -26.76 -30.16
CA SER A 510 -35.64 -26.55 -30.51
C SER A 510 -34.93 -27.90 -30.51
N SER A 511 -34.33 -28.30 -31.63
CA SER A 511 -33.36 -29.38 -31.62
C SER A 511 -32.09 -28.88 -30.91
N PRO A 512 -31.57 -29.58 -29.89
CA PRO A 512 -30.28 -29.24 -29.33
C PRO A 512 -29.21 -29.41 -30.42
N ILE A 513 -28.43 -28.36 -30.68
CA ILE A 513 -27.26 -28.46 -31.54
C ILE A 513 -26.17 -29.10 -30.68
N GLU A 514 -25.89 -30.39 -30.89
CA GLU A 514 -24.70 -31.03 -30.33
C GLU A 514 -23.47 -30.56 -31.11
N CYS A 515 -22.95 -29.40 -30.73
CA CYS A 515 -21.69 -28.88 -31.21
C CYS A 515 -20.62 -29.15 -30.15
N ASN A 516 -19.57 -29.88 -30.52
CA ASN A 516 -18.41 -30.16 -29.67
C ASN A 516 -17.11 -29.63 -30.28
N HIS A 517 -17.18 -28.93 -31.42
CA HIS A 517 -16.05 -28.37 -32.15
C HIS A 517 -16.38 -26.96 -32.66
N TRP A 518 -15.47 -26.01 -32.47
CA TRP A 518 -15.61 -24.61 -32.87
C TRP A 518 -14.33 -24.08 -33.53
N GLU A 519 -14.49 -23.32 -34.60
CA GLU A 519 -13.42 -22.49 -35.19
C GLU A 519 -13.61 -21.04 -34.73
N LEU A 520 -12.66 -20.53 -33.95
CA LEU A 520 -12.70 -19.20 -33.35
C LEU A 520 -11.48 -18.37 -33.78
N CYS A 521 -11.62 -17.05 -33.67
CA CYS A 521 -10.53 -16.11 -33.72
C CYS A 521 -10.55 -15.26 -32.44
N VAL A 522 -9.40 -15.13 -31.78
CA VAL A 522 -9.25 -14.27 -30.60
C VAL A 522 -8.32 -13.11 -30.93
N GLU A 523 -8.82 -11.89 -30.76
CA GLU A 523 -8.05 -10.65 -30.83
C GLU A 523 -7.43 -10.35 -29.45
N LEU A 524 -6.12 -10.10 -29.41
CA LEU A 524 -5.39 -9.68 -28.22
C LEU A 524 -4.37 -8.59 -28.61
N GLY A 525 -4.63 -7.34 -28.20
CA GLY A 525 -3.87 -6.19 -28.72
C GLY A 525 -4.08 -6.07 -30.23
N GLU A 526 -2.98 -6.00 -30.99
CA GLU A 526 -3.00 -6.01 -32.47
C GLU A 526 -2.96 -7.44 -33.05
N GLY A 527 -2.76 -8.46 -32.21
CA GLY A 527 -2.66 -9.85 -32.62
C GLY A 527 -4.02 -10.50 -32.90
N HIS A 528 -4.10 -11.28 -33.98
CA HIS A 528 -5.26 -12.10 -34.34
C HIS A 528 -4.88 -13.58 -34.32
N HIS A 529 -5.53 -14.36 -33.47
CA HIS A 529 -5.18 -15.76 -33.24
C HIS A 529 -6.32 -16.68 -33.66
N SER A 530 -6.14 -17.40 -34.77
CA SER A 530 -7.07 -18.45 -35.19
C SER A 530 -6.87 -19.70 -34.34
N MET A 531 -7.98 -20.35 -33.95
CA MET A 531 -7.92 -21.54 -33.11
C MET A 531 -9.07 -22.50 -33.37
N GLU A 532 -8.77 -23.78 -33.18
CA GLU A 532 -9.77 -24.84 -33.14
C GLU A 532 -9.98 -25.26 -31.69
N VAL A 533 -11.24 -25.33 -31.28
CA VAL A 533 -11.62 -25.72 -29.92
C VAL A 533 -12.50 -26.95 -29.97
N THR A 534 -12.12 -27.99 -29.24
CA THR A 534 -12.94 -29.18 -29.04
C THR A 534 -13.31 -29.32 -27.57
N LYS A 535 -14.56 -29.66 -27.26
CA LYS A 535 -15.05 -29.84 -25.89
C LYS A 535 -15.43 -31.30 -25.65
N SER A 536 -14.83 -31.92 -24.64
CA SER A 536 -15.18 -33.25 -24.15
C SER A 536 -15.49 -33.21 -22.66
N GLY A 537 -16.74 -33.43 -22.29
CA GLY A 537 -17.20 -33.26 -20.90
C GLY A 537 -16.98 -31.81 -20.43
N ASN A 538 -16.13 -31.62 -19.42
CA ASN A 538 -15.75 -30.31 -18.87
C ASN A 538 -14.37 -29.82 -19.33
N VAL A 539 -13.71 -30.55 -20.23
CA VAL A 539 -12.39 -30.21 -20.76
C VAL A 539 -12.55 -29.58 -22.14
N TYR A 540 -11.86 -28.46 -22.33
CA TYR A 540 -11.68 -27.77 -23.60
C TYR A 540 -10.25 -28.02 -24.08
N THR A 541 -10.11 -28.52 -25.28
CA THR A 541 -8.84 -28.66 -25.98
C THR A 541 -8.77 -27.59 -27.05
N VAL A 542 -7.81 -26.68 -26.93
CA VAL A 542 -7.63 -25.53 -27.81
C VAL A 542 -6.31 -25.66 -28.56
N GLU A 543 -6.36 -25.65 -29.89
CA GLU A 543 -5.19 -25.58 -30.75
C GLU A 543 -5.03 -24.15 -31.26
N VAL A 544 -3.95 -23.48 -30.87
CA VAL A 544 -3.69 -22.05 -31.13
C VAL A 544 -2.19 -21.79 -31.24
N ASP A 545 -1.78 -20.93 -32.18
CA ASP A 545 -0.37 -20.58 -32.43
C ASP A 545 0.56 -21.82 -32.57
N GLY A 546 0.05 -22.91 -33.16
CA GLY A 546 0.80 -24.17 -33.33
C GLY A 546 1.00 -24.99 -32.04
N GLY A 547 0.40 -24.59 -30.93
CA GLY A 547 0.42 -25.31 -29.65
C GLY A 547 -0.97 -25.81 -29.26
N LYS A 548 -1.00 -26.86 -28.42
CA LYS A 548 -2.22 -27.42 -27.84
C LYS A 548 -2.31 -27.09 -26.36
N VAL A 549 -3.46 -26.59 -25.93
CA VAL A 549 -3.75 -26.24 -24.53
C VAL A 549 -5.02 -26.94 -24.08
N GLU A 550 -4.94 -27.62 -22.94
CA GLU A 550 -6.09 -28.20 -22.27
C GLU A 550 -6.54 -27.30 -21.13
N VAL A 551 -7.79 -26.86 -21.16
CA VAL A 551 -8.41 -26.02 -20.13
C VAL A 551 -9.60 -26.77 -19.54
N SER A 552 -9.59 -26.96 -18.23
CA SER A 552 -10.72 -27.53 -17.50
C SER A 552 -10.99 -26.71 -16.24
N GLY A 553 -12.19 -26.79 -15.67
CA GLY A 553 -12.50 -26.04 -14.46
C GLY A 553 -13.98 -25.90 -14.19
N GLN A 554 -14.30 -25.30 -13.05
CA GLN A 554 -15.68 -24.96 -12.69
C GLN A 554 -16.04 -23.59 -13.28
N TRP A 555 -16.75 -23.62 -14.41
CA TRP A 555 -17.21 -22.41 -15.09
C TRP A 555 -18.47 -21.83 -14.43
N ASN A 556 -18.30 -21.22 -13.24
CA ASN A 556 -19.36 -20.41 -12.64
C ASN A 556 -19.34 -19.01 -13.26
N LEU A 557 -20.18 -18.80 -14.27
CA LEU A 557 -20.28 -17.53 -14.98
C LEU A 557 -20.71 -16.34 -14.09
N ALA A 558 -21.29 -16.57 -12.90
CA ALA A 558 -21.63 -15.51 -11.96
C ALA A 558 -20.48 -15.15 -11.00
N SER A 559 -19.45 -15.99 -10.91
CA SER A 559 -18.28 -15.74 -10.06
C SER A 559 -17.32 -14.78 -10.77
N PRO A 560 -16.73 -13.81 -10.04
CA PRO A 560 -15.61 -13.02 -10.58
C PRO A 560 -14.34 -13.87 -10.74
N LEU A 561 -14.19 -14.92 -9.93
CA LEU A 561 -13.05 -15.82 -9.91
C LEU A 561 -13.33 -17.06 -10.75
N LEU A 562 -12.36 -17.43 -11.57
CA LEU A 562 -12.37 -18.58 -12.47
C LEU A 562 -11.22 -19.51 -12.08
N PRO A 563 -11.46 -20.49 -11.19
CA PRO A 563 -10.50 -21.56 -10.90
C PRO A 563 -10.45 -22.52 -12.09
N LEU A 564 -9.31 -22.53 -12.78
CA LEU A 564 -9.06 -23.35 -13.96
C LEU A 564 -7.83 -24.24 -13.73
N THR A 565 -7.84 -25.42 -14.34
CA THR A 565 -6.65 -26.26 -14.51
C THR A 565 -6.26 -26.20 -15.98
N ILE A 566 -5.11 -25.61 -16.26
CA ILE A 566 -4.57 -25.39 -17.61
C ILE A 566 -3.32 -26.25 -17.78
N ASN A 567 -3.33 -27.20 -18.72
CA ASN A 567 -2.27 -28.20 -18.93
C ASN A 567 -1.86 -28.90 -17.62
N GLY A 568 -2.84 -29.24 -16.78
CA GLY A 568 -2.61 -29.89 -15.47
C GLY A 568 -2.13 -28.96 -14.35
N THR A 569 -1.95 -27.66 -14.61
CA THR A 569 -1.57 -26.67 -13.59
C THR A 569 -2.75 -25.83 -13.16
N ASP A 570 -2.97 -25.68 -11.86
CA ASP A 570 -4.02 -24.82 -11.33
C ASP A 570 -3.69 -23.34 -11.53
N ARG A 571 -4.70 -22.58 -11.95
CA ARG A 571 -4.65 -21.16 -12.27
C ARG A 571 -5.91 -20.49 -11.76
N MET A 572 -5.74 -19.30 -11.19
CA MET A 572 -6.84 -18.41 -10.86
C MET A 572 -6.86 -17.25 -11.86
N LEU A 573 -7.93 -17.16 -12.63
CA LEU A 573 -8.20 -16.00 -13.49
C LEU A 573 -9.36 -15.21 -12.89
N GLN A 574 -9.42 -13.91 -13.18
CA GLN A 574 -10.62 -13.12 -12.88
C GLN A 574 -11.31 -12.68 -14.16
N CYS A 575 -12.63 -12.83 -14.24
CA CYS A 575 -13.43 -12.21 -15.29
C CYS A 575 -13.85 -10.81 -14.82
N LEU A 576 -13.30 -9.78 -15.45
CA LEU A 576 -13.63 -8.38 -15.13
C LEU A 576 -14.91 -7.94 -15.85
N SER A 577 -15.03 -8.30 -17.13
CA SER A 577 -16.23 -8.04 -17.92
C SER A 577 -16.32 -8.96 -19.13
N ARG A 578 -17.54 -9.11 -19.66
CA ARG A 578 -17.81 -9.77 -20.92
C ARG A 578 -19.10 -9.22 -21.52
N ASP A 579 -19.17 -9.15 -22.85
CA ASP A 579 -20.37 -8.70 -23.55
C ASP A 579 -20.79 -9.66 -24.69
N ALA A 580 -21.94 -9.38 -25.29
CA ALA A 580 -22.50 -10.19 -26.37
C ALA A 580 -21.73 -10.06 -27.69
N SER A 581 -20.85 -9.06 -27.83
CA SER A 581 -20.00 -8.87 -29.02
C SER A 581 -18.72 -9.72 -29.00
N GLY A 582 -18.56 -10.54 -27.96
CA GLY A 582 -17.40 -11.39 -27.75
C GLY A 582 -16.24 -10.66 -27.05
N ARG A 583 -16.41 -9.41 -26.62
CA ARG A 583 -15.37 -8.73 -25.83
C ARG A 583 -15.35 -9.31 -24.43
N ILE A 584 -14.16 -9.63 -23.96
CA ILE A 584 -13.90 -10.20 -22.64
C ILE A 584 -12.70 -9.46 -22.05
N VAL A 585 -12.80 -9.05 -20.79
CA VAL A 585 -11.64 -8.57 -20.04
C VAL A 585 -11.32 -9.59 -18.95
N LEU A 586 -10.15 -10.21 -19.06
CA LEU A 586 -9.65 -11.19 -18.10
C LEU A 586 -8.44 -10.61 -17.36
N GLN A 587 -8.42 -10.77 -16.05
CA GLN A 587 -7.21 -10.58 -15.27
C GLN A 587 -6.49 -11.93 -15.13
N TYR A 588 -5.22 -11.96 -15.51
CA TYR A 588 -4.36 -13.14 -15.47
C TYR A 588 -2.95 -12.71 -15.09
N LEU A 589 -2.34 -13.40 -14.13
CA LEU A 589 -1.02 -13.04 -13.56
C LEU A 589 -0.99 -11.57 -13.13
N GLY A 590 -2.02 -11.15 -12.38
CA GLY A 590 -2.20 -9.77 -11.95
C GLY A 590 -2.61 -8.76 -13.03
N THR A 591 -2.37 -9.01 -14.32
CA THR A 591 -2.58 -8.03 -15.40
C THR A 591 -3.94 -8.19 -16.09
N SER A 592 -4.57 -7.07 -16.43
CA SER A 592 -5.85 -7.05 -17.15
C SER A 592 -5.62 -7.06 -18.66
N PHE A 593 -6.12 -8.10 -19.33
CA PHE A 593 -6.06 -8.27 -20.78
C PHE A 593 -7.44 -8.06 -21.39
N LYS A 594 -7.50 -7.23 -22.44
CA LYS A 594 -8.70 -7.02 -23.25
C LYS A 594 -8.63 -7.97 -24.45
N LEU A 595 -9.62 -8.84 -24.57
CA LEU A 595 -9.73 -9.82 -25.63
C LEU A 595 -11.04 -9.66 -26.38
N ARG A 596 -11.08 -10.09 -27.64
CA ARG A 596 -12.33 -10.28 -28.37
C ARG A 596 -12.35 -11.65 -29.01
N VAL A 597 -13.34 -12.46 -28.64
CA VAL A 597 -13.52 -13.82 -29.16
C VAL A 597 -14.64 -13.80 -30.19
N LEU A 598 -14.32 -14.17 -31.43
CA LEU A 598 -15.24 -14.21 -32.57
C LEU A 598 -15.28 -15.63 -33.14
N SER A 599 -16.40 -16.00 -33.78
CA SER A 599 -16.36 -17.13 -34.71
C SER A 599 -15.51 -16.75 -35.92
N LYS A 600 -14.97 -17.75 -36.62
CA LYS A 600 -14.19 -17.52 -37.85
C LYS A 600 -14.91 -16.60 -38.85
N LEU A 601 -16.19 -16.90 -39.16
CA LEU A 601 -17.00 -16.07 -40.04
C LEU A 601 -17.18 -14.63 -39.51
N ALA A 602 -17.40 -14.47 -38.19
CA ALA A 602 -17.54 -13.14 -37.60
C ALA A 602 -16.23 -12.34 -37.67
N ALA A 603 -15.07 -12.99 -37.51
CA ALA A 603 -13.77 -12.36 -37.67
C ALA A 603 -13.50 -11.91 -39.11
N GLU A 604 -13.81 -12.78 -40.08
CA GLU A 604 -13.75 -12.44 -41.52
C GLU A 604 -14.61 -11.22 -41.83
N LEU A 605 -15.84 -11.17 -41.32
CA LEU A 605 -16.75 -10.03 -41.54
C LEU A 605 -16.33 -8.78 -40.77
N ASN A 606 -15.71 -8.92 -39.60
CA ASN A 606 -15.24 -7.79 -38.80
C ASN A 606 -14.12 -7.00 -39.50
N SER A 607 -13.35 -7.62 -40.39
CA SER A 607 -12.34 -6.94 -41.21
C SER A 607 -12.91 -5.84 -42.12
N TYR A 608 -14.21 -5.87 -42.41
CA TYR A 608 -14.91 -4.84 -43.19
C TYR A 608 -15.50 -3.72 -42.32
N MET A 609 -15.41 -3.81 -40.99
CA MET A 609 -15.92 -2.77 -40.10
C MET A 609 -14.95 -1.59 -40.07
N PRO A 610 -15.43 -0.34 -40.23
CA PRO A 610 -14.56 0.83 -40.13
C PRO A 610 -13.88 0.94 -38.76
N GLU A 611 -12.59 1.25 -38.75
CA GLU A 611 -11.90 1.61 -37.52
C GLU A 611 -12.49 2.90 -36.95
N LYS A 612 -12.76 2.90 -35.64
CA LYS A 612 -13.18 4.11 -34.95
C LYS A 612 -11.95 4.99 -34.73
N VAL A 613 -11.91 6.13 -35.42
CA VAL A 613 -10.90 7.16 -35.19
C VAL A 613 -11.07 7.70 -33.75
N PRO A 614 -10.02 7.66 -32.91
CA PRO A 614 -10.06 8.27 -31.58
C PRO A 614 -10.35 9.77 -31.71
N GLU A 615 -11.18 10.32 -30.81
CA GLU A 615 -11.41 11.77 -30.77
C GLU A 615 -10.11 12.48 -30.32
N ASP A 616 -9.68 13.49 -31.09
CA ASP A 616 -8.55 14.34 -30.71
C ASP A 616 -8.95 15.23 -29.53
N THR A 617 -8.29 15.00 -28.39
CA THR A 617 -8.52 15.73 -27.13
C THR A 617 -7.36 16.67 -26.77
N SER A 618 -6.41 16.89 -27.68
CA SER A 618 -5.17 17.64 -27.41
C SER A 618 -5.37 19.12 -27.06
N SER A 619 -6.53 19.70 -27.39
CA SER A 619 -6.92 21.07 -27.03
C SER A 619 -7.51 21.19 -25.62
N ILE A 620 -7.55 20.10 -24.85
CA ILE A 620 -8.27 20.05 -23.57
C ILE A 620 -7.43 19.36 -22.50
N LEU A 621 -7.13 20.10 -21.43
CA LEU A 621 -6.58 19.54 -20.20
C LEU A 621 -7.72 19.12 -19.27
N ARG A 622 -7.80 17.82 -19.01
CA ARG A 622 -8.73 17.23 -18.04
C ARG A 622 -7.99 16.82 -16.77
N SER A 623 -8.70 16.78 -15.66
CA SER A 623 -8.13 16.29 -14.42
C SER A 623 -7.79 14.80 -14.55
N PRO A 624 -6.53 14.39 -14.37
CA PRO A 624 -6.17 12.98 -14.50
C PRO A 624 -6.64 12.16 -13.30
N MET A 625 -6.94 12.82 -12.18
CA MET A 625 -7.36 12.23 -10.91
C MET A 625 -8.37 13.12 -10.21
N PRO A 626 -9.24 12.57 -9.36
CA PRO A 626 -10.09 13.37 -8.49
C PRO A 626 -9.25 13.97 -7.35
N GLY A 627 -9.53 15.21 -6.96
CA GLY A 627 -8.76 15.91 -5.92
C GLY A 627 -9.25 17.33 -5.69
N THR A 628 -8.49 18.08 -4.88
CA THR A 628 -8.71 19.50 -4.62
C THR A 628 -7.66 20.32 -5.36
N VAL A 629 -8.07 21.32 -6.13
CA VAL A 629 -7.15 22.22 -6.82
C VAL A 629 -6.46 23.09 -5.77
N VAL A 630 -5.14 22.96 -5.61
CA VAL A 630 -4.36 23.76 -4.65
C VAL A 630 -3.94 25.08 -5.26
N ALA A 631 -3.49 25.05 -6.51
CA ALA A 631 -2.98 26.21 -7.21
C ALA A 631 -3.39 26.17 -8.68
N VAL A 632 -3.62 27.33 -9.26
CA VAL A 632 -3.80 27.53 -10.69
C VAL A 632 -2.76 28.56 -11.11
N SER A 633 -1.81 28.13 -11.94
CA SER A 633 -0.59 28.87 -12.28
C SER A 633 -0.73 29.67 -13.58
N VAL A 634 -1.87 29.57 -14.26
CA VAL A 634 -2.15 30.22 -15.55
C VAL A 634 -3.52 30.92 -15.57
N LYS A 635 -3.70 31.87 -16.50
CA LYS A 635 -4.94 32.60 -16.73
C LYS A 635 -5.36 32.51 -18.20
N PRO A 636 -6.67 32.68 -18.50
CA PRO A 636 -7.12 32.86 -19.88
C PRO A 636 -6.32 33.95 -20.60
N GLY A 637 -5.77 33.62 -21.77
CA GLY A 637 -4.92 34.49 -22.58
C GLY A 637 -3.42 34.25 -22.43
N ASP A 638 -2.97 33.55 -21.39
CA ASP A 638 -1.55 33.26 -21.17
C ASP A 638 -1.01 32.29 -22.24
N THR A 639 0.24 32.50 -22.66
CA THR A 639 0.96 31.52 -23.49
C THR A 639 1.75 30.61 -22.57
N VAL A 640 1.52 29.31 -22.68
CA VAL A 640 2.24 28.29 -21.91
C VAL A 640 3.24 27.57 -22.80
N ALA A 641 4.43 27.30 -22.30
CA ALA A 641 5.41 26.44 -22.97
C ALA A 641 5.15 24.97 -22.63
N GLU A 642 5.63 24.06 -23.48
CA GLU A 642 5.62 22.62 -23.17
C GLU A 642 6.33 22.35 -21.83
N GLY A 643 5.73 21.54 -20.98
CA GLY A 643 6.22 21.25 -19.63
C GLY A 643 5.96 22.35 -18.59
N GLN A 644 5.42 23.52 -18.97
CA GLN A 644 5.07 24.57 -18.02
C GLN A 644 3.88 24.15 -17.16
N GLU A 645 3.96 24.38 -15.85
CA GLU A 645 2.88 24.09 -14.91
C GLU A 645 1.63 24.94 -15.20
N ILE A 646 0.48 24.28 -15.23
CA ILE A 646 -0.84 24.85 -15.43
C ILE A 646 -1.59 24.95 -14.10
N CYS A 647 -1.68 23.85 -13.36
CA CYS A 647 -2.33 23.81 -12.05
C CYS A 647 -1.81 22.63 -11.20
N VAL A 648 -2.04 22.70 -9.90
CA VAL A 648 -1.65 21.67 -8.93
C VAL A 648 -2.89 21.11 -8.28
N ILE A 649 -3.03 19.78 -8.31
CA ILE A 649 -4.14 19.05 -7.68
C ILE A 649 -3.60 18.24 -6.51
N GLU A 650 -4.21 18.40 -5.35
CA GLU A 650 -3.95 17.58 -4.17
C GLU A 650 -5.05 16.55 -4.00
N ALA A 651 -4.69 15.27 -3.96
CA ALA A 651 -5.56 14.23 -3.46
C ALA A 651 -4.79 13.39 -2.46
N MET A 652 -5.46 12.96 -1.38
CA MET A 652 -4.89 12.04 -0.40
C MET A 652 -3.50 12.49 0.13
N LYS A 653 -3.35 13.80 0.37
CA LYS A 653 -2.10 14.45 0.85
C LYS A 653 -0.92 14.43 -0.13
N MET A 654 -1.14 14.05 -1.38
CA MET A 654 -0.17 14.11 -2.47
C MET A 654 -0.54 15.20 -3.46
N GLN A 655 0.40 16.09 -3.74
CA GLN A 655 0.26 17.13 -4.75
C GLN A 655 0.80 16.64 -6.09
N ASN A 656 0.03 16.82 -7.15
CA ASN A 656 0.40 16.51 -8.53
C ASN A 656 0.31 17.79 -9.36
N SER A 657 1.45 18.22 -9.90
CA SER A 657 1.53 19.33 -10.83
C SER A 657 1.14 18.85 -12.23
N LEU A 658 0.17 19.52 -12.84
CA LEU A 658 -0.24 19.29 -14.23
C LEU A 658 0.45 20.30 -15.12
N THR A 659 1.10 19.81 -16.18
CA THR A 659 1.89 20.61 -17.11
C THR A 659 1.27 20.63 -18.51
N ALA A 660 1.62 21.66 -19.28
CA ALA A 660 1.20 21.76 -20.67
C ALA A 660 1.91 20.71 -21.54
N VAL A 661 1.14 19.97 -22.34
CA VAL A 661 1.67 18.93 -23.25
C VAL A 661 2.35 19.50 -24.49
N ARG A 662 2.09 20.76 -24.81
CA ARG A 662 2.67 21.50 -25.93
C ARG A 662 2.62 23.00 -25.64
N GLN A 663 3.37 23.78 -26.41
CA GLN A 663 3.19 25.22 -26.41
C GLN A 663 1.81 25.58 -26.97
N ALA A 664 1.01 26.30 -26.19
CA ALA A 664 -0.34 26.70 -26.57
C ALA A 664 -0.76 27.97 -25.83
N LYS A 665 -1.85 28.59 -26.28
CA LYS A 665 -2.49 29.70 -25.57
C LYS A 665 -3.64 29.18 -24.75
N VAL A 666 -3.74 29.60 -23.50
CA VAL A 666 -4.84 29.22 -22.61
C VAL A 666 -6.11 29.93 -23.06
N LYS A 667 -7.11 29.18 -23.49
CA LYS A 667 -8.40 29.71 -23.92
C LYS A 667 -9.30 30.00 -22.72
N ASN A 668 -9.53 28.99 -21.88
CA ASN A 668 -10.38 29.08 -20.70
C ASN A 668 -9.80 28.25 -19.54
N VAL A 669 -10.04 28.72 -18.32
CA VAL A 669 -9.74 27.98 -17.08
C VAL A 669 -11.05 27.74 -16.36
N HIS A 670 -11.36 26.48 -16.09
CA HIS A 670 -12.63 26.01 -15.55
C HIS A 670 -12.58 25.63 -14.07
N CYS A 671 -11.40 25.72 -13.44
CA CYS A 671 -11.19 25.37 -12.04
C CYS A 671 -10.62 26.53 -11.22
N LYS A 672 -10.81 26.50 -9.90
CA LYS A 672 -10.29 27.51 -8.96
C LYS A 672 -9.56 26.86 -7.78
N PRO A 673 -8.57 27.54 -7.16
CA PRO A 673 -7.98 27.08 -5.91
C PRO A 673 -9.04 26.83 -4.82
N GLY A 674 -8.95 25.68 -4.15
CA GLY A 674 -9.90 25.19 -3.15
C GLY A 674 -11.07 24.38 -3.70
N GLU A 675 -11.26 24.31 -5.03
CA GLU A 675 -12.33 23.55 -5.67
C GLU A 675 -12.02 22.06 -5.77
N THR A 676 -13.01 21.21 -5.55
CA THR A 676 -12.90 19.75 -5.74
C THR A 676 -13.31 19.38 -7.16
N VAL A 677 -12.46 18.59 -7.83
CA VAL A 677 -12.64 18.11 -9.21
C VAL A 677 -12.62 16.58 -9.25
N GLY A 678 -13.36 15.99 -10.19
CA GLY A 678 -13.39 14.56 -10.50
C GLY A 678 -12.40 14.16 -11.60
N GLU A 679 -12.27 12.86 -11.88
CA GLU A 679 -11.44 12.34 -12.98
C GLU A 679 -12.13 12.65 -14.30
N GLY A 680 -11.37 13.20 -15.25
CA GLY A 680 -11.88 13.59 -16.56
C GLY A 680 -12.58 14.96 -16.58
N ASP A 681 -12.73 15.63 -15.44
CA ASP A 681 -13.30 16.98 -15.39
C ASP A 681 -12.45 17.97 -16.19
N LEU A 682 -13.11 18.86 -16.92
CA LEU A 682 -12.46 19.87 -17.73
C LEU A 682 -11.78 20.90 -16.81
N LEU A 683 -10.46 21.04 -16.91
CA LEU A 683 -9.71 22.02 -16.11
C LEU A 683 -9.35 23.24 -16.95
N VAL A 684 -8.74 23.02 -18.11
CA VAL A 684 -8.23 24.10 -18.97
C VAL A 684 -8.46 23.74 -20.43
N GLU A 685 -8.92 24.70 -21.22
CA GLU A 685 -8.93 24.60 -22.69
C GLU A 685 -7.70 25.34 -23.26
N LEU A 686 -7.05 24.72 -24.23
CA LEU A 686 -5.91 25.26 -24.96
C LEU A 686 -6.29 25.51 -26.43
N GLU A 687 -5.75 26.56 -27.03
CA GLU A 687 -5.89 26.85 -28.47
C GLU A 687 -5.00 25.95 -29.35
#